data_AF-A0A6G1GYG9-F1
#
_entry.id   AF-A0A6G1GYG9-F1
#
_cell.length_a   1.000
_cell.length_b   1.000
_cell.length_c   1.000
_cell.angle_alpha   90.00
_cell.angle_beta   90.00
_cell.angle_gamma   90.00
#
_symmetry.space_group_name_H-M   'P 1'
#
loop_
_entity.id
_entity.type
_entity.pdbx_description
1 polymer ?
#
loop_
_entity_poly.entity_id
_entity_poly.type
_entity_poly.pdbx_seq_one_letter_code
_entity_poly.pdbx_strand_id
1 'polypeptide(L)'
;MASAVQNGLVNKQLNLEDDPQSRHPSPQPTHLSVPGRPNPRILHEKDSGYVAPKFEGKEKQMEEVMDLVDEQGFIPEALVEAETKWFYYDLGIDDMFFATESAEAIMSHILTLYAGKVASYVHNIGTPRAEKEEGDASYVIRLDREAEDHAVYIDTSVPGAMAPDGPNYELRLERKYLDHAGKTCYRVETFRSDTTLPRSKDQKLRCYFVYQCDFANPNPQPGETRLEEIGEKRFLQKATKNTKEIYSAVLERAVTRTGPVIEYFDIEGSRDKRLVLAFKRGSAEGLFSAMSDLYHSYGLTSSRKYVEQFSNGYTVMSLYLREVHPNSSRHPPIEAAIFQILKETSLLYCLPKNKLQDHFVKGRLTLQETIYGHCVFIFLNHFLNRLGPEYKALASLLDSSVSSNADLLSSLKRRLRNETFTADYILEILNRYPDLIHSLYLSFANTHYVQTRGETDDFIPTLSYLRITVEKPLNDAELKDLIVKRANDENDRLVMDYFRIFNQSCLKTNFYTPTKVALSFRLHPAFLPLEEYPQPLYGMFLVVSSESRGFHLRFRDIARGGIRIVKSPNPEAYAINARSLFDENYNLANTQQRKNKDIPEGGSKGVILLDVNQESKAAGAFEKYIDSIMDLLLPPTSPGIKDPIVDLHGKEEILFMGPDENTANLVDWATEHARNRGAPWWKSFFTGKSQKYGGIPHDMYGMTTLSVREYVLGIYDKLKLDPSTIRKFQTGGPDGDLGSNEILQSNEKYIAISDGAGVLLDPEGLDHEELVRLAKKRVMINEYDISKLSPKGFRVLVSENNVELPNGETVRSGMTFRNTFYLRTDYKYDMFVPCGGRPASIDLRTVGQLISNKKALIPFIVEGANLFITEDARLRLEEAGCVLYKDASVNKGGVTSSSMEVLASLAFDDAGFLEHMCVKDDGTVPQFYQEYVQQVQKVIKNNARLEFAAIWKEFEETGVPRSVLSDKLSNAITKLDEELQRTNLWHNEELRKSVLDDALPNLLLDKIGLDTILGRVPENYLRAIFGSYLASRFVYKFGPSASQFAFFDFMNERMASFRK
;
A
#
# COMPACT_ATOMS: atom_id res chain seq x y z
N MET A 1 17.00 20.42 42.65
CA MET A 1 17.19 19.35 43.63
C MET A 1 16.45 18.13 43.12
N ALA A 2 17.15 17.00 43.07
CA ALA A 2 16.75 15.81 42.35
C ALA A 2 15.92 14.86 43.21
N SER A 3 14.99 14.13 42.57
CA SER A 3 14.72 12.72 42.89
C SER A 3 14.14 12.03 41.66
N ALA A 4 14.99 11.27 40.97
CA ALA A 4 14.60 10.33 39.94
C ALA A 4 14.02 9.07 40.59
N VAL A 5 12.89 8.57 40.08
CA VAL A 5 12.34 7.26 40.44
C VAL A 5 12.61 6.31 39.27
N GLN A 6 13.51 5.36 39.49
CA GLN A 6 13.71 4.17 38.66
C GLN A 6 12.55 3.19 38.91
N ASN A 7 11.84 2.78 37.86
CA ASN A 7 11.01 1.58 37.89
C ASN A 7 11.55 0.61 36.83
N GLY A 8 12.28 -0.40 37.30
CA GLY A 8 12.62 -1.59 36.51
C GLY A 8 11.39 -2.49 36.38
N LEU A 9 11.06 -2.89 35.16
CA LEU A 9 10.04 -3.89 34.88
C LEU A 9 10.60 -5.27 35.16
N VAL A 10 10.13 -5.88 36.25
CA VAL A 10 10.37 -7.29 36.59
C VAL A 10 9.34 -8.13 35.85
N ASN A 11 9.80 -9.11 35.06
CA ASN A 11 8.97 -10.15 34.46
C ASN A 11 8.22 -10.93 35.56
N LYS A 12 6.92 -10.67 35.72
CA LYS A 12 6.03 -11.56 36.46
C LYS A 12 5.59 -12.69 35.52
N GLN A 13 6.11 -13.88 35.76
CA GLN A 13 5.47 -15.12 35.31
C GLN A 13 4.08 -15.21 35.96
N LEU A 14 3.03 -15.23 35.15
CA LEU A 14 1.67 -15.53 35.59
C LEU A 14 1.56 -17.05 35.76
N ASN A 15 1.45 -17.48 37.02
CA ASN A 15 0.95 -18.82 37.36
C ASN A 15 -0.53 -18.88 36.95
N LEU A 16 -0.85 -19.79 36.02
CA LEU A 16 -2.21 -20.19 35.71
C LEU A 16 -2.65 -21.17 36.81
N GLU A 17 -3.54 -20.72 37.70
CA GLU A 17 -4.29 -21.62 38.58
C GLU A 17 -5.49 -22.19 37.82
N ASP A 18 -5.72 -23.48 38.04
CA ASP A 18 -6.75 -24.33 37.44
C ASP A 18 -8.18 -23.85 37.72
N ASP A 19 -8.96 -23.58 36.67
CA ASP A 19 -10.43 -23.56 36.72
C ASP A 19 -10.98 -24.81 36.01
N PRO A 20 -11.48 -25.82 36.75
CA PRO A 20 -11.93 -27.07 36.17
C PRO A 20 -13.46 -27.08 36.05
N GLN A 21 -14.04 -26.46 35.02
CA GLN A 21 -15.35 -26.89 34.51
C GLN A 21 -15.72 -26.37 33.11
N SER A 22 -15.92 -27.34 32.20
CA SER A 22 -16.71 -27.30 30.97
C SER A 22 -16.09 -26.69 29.68
N ARG A 23 -15.20 -27.45 29.05
CA ARG A 23 -15.11 -27.51 27.59
C ARG A 23 -15.08 -28.97 27.14
N HIS A 24 -16.25 -29.49 26.77
CA HIS A 24 -16.31 -30.75 26.03
C HIS A 24 -15.85 -30.48 24.59
N PRO A 25 -14.91 -31.26 24.02
CA PRO A 25 -14.61 -31.23 22.61
C PRO A 25 -15.77 -31.86 21.83
N SER A 26 -16.21 -31.19 20.76
CA SER A 26 -17.11 -31.78 19.77
C SER A 26 -16.44 -33.03 19.14
N PRO A 27 -17.17 -34.15 18.96
CA PRO A 27 -16.60 -35.39 18.45
C PRO A 27 -16.75 -35.47 16.93
N GLN A 28 -15.92 -34.77 16.16
CA GLN A 28 -15.65 -35.15 14.76
C GLN A 28 -14.19 -34.85 14.37
N PRO A 29 -13.45 -35.82 13.80
CA PRO A 29 -12.10 -35.63 13.34
C PRO A 29 -12.11 -35.00 11.95
N THR A 30 -12.05 -33.67 11.86
CA THR A 30 -11.54 -33.03 10.64
C THR A 30 -10.05 -33.33 10.60
N HIS A 31 -9.65 -34.22 9.70
CA HIS A 31 -8.25 -34.53 9.38
C HIS A 31 -7.55 -33.27 8.85
N LEU A 32 -7.11 -32.41 9.77
CA LEU A 32 -6.15 -31.35 9.55
C LEU A 32 -4.78 -31.95 9.78
N SER A 33 -4.15 -32.44 8.71
CA SER A 33 -2.72 -32.70 8.72
C SER A 33 -1.99 -31.37 8.89
N VAL A 34 -1.63 -31.04 10.13
CA VAL A 34 -0.59 -30.07 10.46
C VAL A 34 0.73 -30.86 10.53
N PRO A 35 1.70 -30.69 9.60
CA PRO A 35 3.02 -31.32 9.74
C PRO A 35 3.99 -30.30 10.36
N GLY A 36 4.76 -30.56 11.42
CA GLY A 36 5.27 -31.85 11.90
C GLY A 36 6.38 -32.37 10.97
N ARG A 37 7.57 -31.72 10.98
CA ARG A 37 8.71 -31.87 10.03
C ARG A 37 8.31 -31.68 8.56
N PRO A 38 8.96 -30.80 7.76
CA PRO A 38 9.19 -31.22 6.39
C PRO A 38 10.24 -32.32 6.51
N ASN A 39 9.81 -33.59 6.65
CA ASN A 39 10.66 -34.64 6.11
C ASN A 39 10.82 -34.23 4.64
N PRO A 40 12.04 -33.90 4.18
CA PRO A 40 12.20 -33.53 2.78
C PRO A 40 11.60 -34.65 1.95
N ARG A 41 10.66 -34.30 1.06
CA ARG A 41 10.15 -35.27 0.10
C ARG A 41 11.36 -35.65 -0.76
N ILE A 42 11.84 -36.86 -0.56
CA ILE A 42 13.00 -37.39 -1.29
C ILE A 42 12.56 -37.61 -2.72
N LEU A 43 13.20 -36.93 -3.65
CA LEU A 43 13.02 -37.16 -5.08
C LEU A 43 13.83 -38.40 -5.46
N HIS A 44 13.13 -39.46 -5.81
CA HIS A 44 13.72 -40.70 -6.29
C HIS A 44 14.24 -40.60 -7.75
N GLU A 45 13.87 -39.54 -8.47
CA GLU A 45 14.43 -39.22 -9.78
C GLU A 45 15.82 -38.59 -9.62
N LYS A 46 16.85 -39.25 -10.16
CA LYS A 46 18.24 -38.73 -10.19
C LYS A 46 18.48 -37.71 -11.31
N ASP A 47 17.57 -37.60 -12.27
CA ASP A 47 17.67 -36.74 -13.45
C ASP A 47 17.11 -35.33 -13.22
N SER A 48 17.31 -34.45 -14.19
CA SER A 48 16.99 -33.00 -14.18
C SER A 48 15.51 -32.64 -13.98
N GLY A 49 14.61 -33.62 -13.84
CA GLY A 49 13.16 -33.42 -13.83
C GLY A 49 12.56 -33.09 -15.20
N TYR A 50 13.38 -33.06 -16.26
CA TYR A 50 12.99 -32.83 -17.65
C TYR A 50 13.64 -33.89 -18.54
N VAL A 51 12.84 -34.58 -19.36
CA VAL A 51 13.33 -35.53 -20.36
C VAL A 51 13.79 -34.74 -21.58
N ALA A 52 15.08 -34.82 -21.89
CA ALA A 52 15.62 -34.31 -23.14
C ALA A 52 15.12 -35.21 -24.29
N PRO A 53 14.34 -34.70 -25.25
CA PRO A 53 14.03 -35.48 -26.44
C PRO A 53 15.33 -35.72 -27.22
N LYS A 54 15.66 -36.97 -27.51
CA LYS A 54 16.85 -37.32 -28.31
C LYS A 54 16.70 -36.70 -29.69
N PHE A 55 17.64 -35.83 -30.10
CA PHE A 55 17.63 -35.28 -31.45
C PHE A 55 18.28 -36.29 -32.41
N GLU A 56 17.46 -37.07 -33.11
CA GLU A 56 17.96 -38.10 -34.04
C GLU A 56 18.84 -37.53 -35.16
N GLY A 57 18.66 -36.25 -35.52
CA GLY A 57 19.46 -35.54 -36.53
C GLY A 57 20.79 -34.95 -36.03
N LYS A 58 21.14 -35.14 -34.75
CA LYS A 58 22.27 -34.44 -34.11
C LYS A 58 23.62 -34.69 -34.78
N GLU A 59 23.92 -35.96 -35.10
CA GLU A 59 25.19 -36.31 -35.77
C GLU A 59 25.27 -35.70 -37.16
N LYS A 60 24.18 -35.75 -37.94
CA LYS A 60 24.14 -35.19 -39.29
C LYS A 60 24.27 -33.66 -39.28
N GLN A 61 23.59 -32.98 -38.36
CA GLN A 61 23.74 -31.54 -38.17
C GLN A 61 25.15 -31.17 -37.73
N MET A 62 25.78 -31.98 -36.88
CA MET A 62 27.17 -31.77 -36.45
C MET A 62 28.13 -31.88 -37.64
N GLU A 63 27.96 -32.86 -38.52
CA GLU A 63 28.74 -32.98 -39.77
C GLU A 63 28.55 -31.74 -40.66
N GLU A 64 27.29 -31.32 -40.88
CA GLU A 64 26.97 -30.11 -41.65
C GLU A 64 27.60 -28.85 -41.02
N VAL A 65 27.57 -28.74 -39.69
CA VAL A 65 28.24 -27.64 -38.97
C VAL A 65 29.76 -27.70 -39.11
N MET A 66 30.36 -28.90 -39.08
CA MET A 66 31.81 -29.06 -39.29
C MET A 66 32.21 -28.57 -40.68
N ASP A 67 31.46 -28.95 -41.72
CA ASP A 67 31.67 -28.49 -43.08
C ASP A 67 31.53 -26.96 -43.18
N LEU A 68 30.46 -26.40 -42.61
CA LEU A 68 30.24 -24.94 -42.58
C LEU A 68 31.33 -24.19 -41.82
N VAL A 69 31.87 -24.73 -40.72
CA VAL A 69 32.96 -24.10 -39.97
C VAL A 69 34.25 -24.11 -40.77
N ASP A 70 34.55 -25.21 -41.46
CA ASP A 70 35.74 -25.35 -42.32
C ASP A 70 35.67 -24.41 -43.53
N GLU A 71 34.51 -24.32 -44.20
CA GLU A 71 34.26 -23.43 -45.34
C GLU A 71 34.53 -21.95 -45.02
N GLN A 72 34.27 -21.51 -43.79
CA GLN A 72 34.53 -20.12 -43.38
C GLN A 72 36.02 -19.80 -43.23
N GLY A 73 36.87 -20.82 -43.00
CA GLY A 73 38.33 -20.68 -42.96
C GLY A 73 38.91 -19.90 -41.76
N PHE A 74 38.11 -19.56 -40.74
CA PHE A 74 38.57 -18.81 -39.56
C PHE A 74 39.21 -19.70 -38.47
N ILE A 75 38.83 -20.97 -38.39
CA ILE A 75 39.42 -21.96 -37.48
C ILE A 75 40.41 -22.81 -38.29
N PRO A 76 41.64 -23.06 -37.82
CA PRO A 76 42.56 -23.98 -38.48
C PRO A 76 41.91 -25.35 -38.66
N GLU A 77 42.01 -25.92 -39.86
CA GLU A 77 41.42 -27.23 -40.25
C GLU A 77 41.65 -28.32 -39.19
N ALA A 78 42.87 -28.40 -38.64
CA ALA A 78 43.25 -29.37 -37.60
C ALA A 78 42.48 -29.21 -36.26
N LEU A 79 41.77 -28.10 -36.05
CA LEU A 79 41.01 -27.80 -34.84
C LEU A 79 39.49 -27.83 -35.05
N VAL A 80 39.00 -27.84 -36.30
CA VAL A 80 37.57 -27.78 -36.62
C VAL A 80 36.78 -28.92 -35.96
N GLU A 81 37.28 -30.15 -36.08
CA GLU A 81 36.64 -31.33 -35.48
C GLU A 81 36.61 -31.24 -33.95
N ALA A 82 37.74 -30.84 -33.34
CA ALA A 82 37.85 -30.75 -31.88
C ALA A 82 36.94 -29.66 -31.31
N GLU A 83 36.88 -28.48 -31.93
CA GLU A 83 36.05 -27.36 -31.49
C GLU A 83 34.55 -27.66 -31.67
N THR A 84 34.19 -28.34 -32.77
CA THR A 84 32.79 -28.71 -33.02
C THR A 84 32.31 -29.81 -32.06
N LYS A 85 33.11 -30.86 -31.85
CA LYS A 85 32.78 -31.92 -30.87
C LYS A 85 32.71 -31.38 -29.45
N TRP A 86 33.62 -30.48 -29.09
CA TRP A 86 33.61 -29.82 -27.79
C TRP A 86 32.29 -29.06 -27.56
N PHE A 87 31.79 -28.34 -28.58
CA PHE A 87 30.50 -27.64 -28.49
C PHE A 87 29.31 -28.60 -28.33
N TYR A 88 29.28 -29.69 -29.11
CA TYR A 88 28.15 -30.63 -29.13
C TYR A 88 28.07 -31.57 -27.92
N TYR A 89 29.21 -31.95 -27.34
CA TYR A 89 29.28 -33.00 -26.32
C TYR A 89 29.81 -32.50 -24.97
N ASP A 90 30.80 -31.61 -24.95
CA ASP A 90 31.50 -31.29 -23.71
C ASP A 90 30.89 -30.09 -22.97
N LEU A 91 30.12 -29.23 -23.66
CA LEU A 91 29.45 -28.08 -23.06
C LEU A 91 28.19 -28.46 -22.26
N GLY A 92 27.70 -29.69 -22.40
CA GLY A 92 26.48 -30.15 -21.74
C GLY A 92 25.21 -29.41 -22.20
N ILE A 93 25.20 -28.92 -23.45
CA ILE A 93 24.04 -28.29 -24.08
C ILE A 93 23.02 -29.39 -24.45
N ASP A 94 21.75 -29.13 -24.17
CA ASP A 94 20.65 -30.07 -24.40
C ASP A 94 20.35 -30.29 -25.90
N ASP A 95 19.95 -31.51 -26.27
CA ASP A 95 19.61 -31.89 -27.65
C ASP A 95 18.53 -30.99 -28.29
N MET A 96 17.64 -30.38 -27.50
CA MET A 96 16.64 -29.45 -28.02
C MET A 96 17.27 -28.19 -28.62
N PHE A 97 18.34 -27.66 -28.03
CA PHE A 97 19.02 -26.49 -28.58
C PHE A 97 19.45 -26.77 -30.02
N PHE A 98 20.07 -27.94 -30.23
CA PHE A 98 20.50 -28.42 -31.54
C PHE A 98 19.31 -28.66 -32.48
N ALA A 99 18.21 -29.22 -31.97
CA ALA A 99 17.00 -29.42 -32.76
C ALA A 99 16.30 -28.11 -33.17
N THR A 100 16.47 -27.01 -32.42
CA THR A 100 15.84 -25.71 -32.70
C THR A 100 16.72 -24.75 -33.49
N GLU A 101 18.03 -24.87 -33.38
CA GLU A 101 18.97 -23.97 -34.05
C GLU A 101 19.34 -24.51 -35.44
N SER A 102 19.50 -23.59 -36.39
CA SER A 102 20.05 -23.92 -37.72
C SER A 102 21.54 -24.24 -37.64
N ALA A 103 22.06 -25.05 -38.58
CA ALA A 103 23.49 -25.35 -38.66
C ALA A 103 24.34 -24.07 -38.76
N GLU A 104 23.88 -23.06 -39.50
CA GLU A 104 24.56 -21.76 -39.64
C GLU A 104 24.62 -20.99 -38.32
N ALA A 105 23.57 -21.06 -37.51
CA ALA A 105 23.54 -20.44 -36.18
C ALA A 105 24.55 -21.12 -35.24
N ILE A 106 24.60 -22.45 -35.25
CA ILE A 106 25.55 -23.23 -34.45
C ILE A 106 26.99 -22.97 -34.89
N MET A 107 27.25 -22.93 -36.21
CA MET A 107 28.54 -22.52 -36.77
C MET A 107 28.92 -21.12 -36.27
N SER A 108 28.01 -20.15 -36.32
CA SER A 108 28.26 -18.81 -35.80
C SER A 108 28.59 -18.81 -34.30
N HIS A 109 27.95 -19.68 -33.50
CA HIS A 109 28.28 -19.84 -32.09
C HIS A 109 29.69 -20.40 -31.91
N ILE A 110 30.06 -21.46 -32.63
CA ILE A 110 31.41 -22.06 -32.56
C ILE A 110 32.48 -21.04 -32.96
N LEU A 111 32.29 -20.31 -34.07
CA LEU A 111 33.20 -19.25 -34.51
C LEU A 111 33.35 -18.15 -33.45
N THR A 112 32.25 -17.75 -32.82
CA THR A 112 32.29 -16.71 -31.77
C THR A 112 33.01 -17.20 -30.51
N LEU A 113 32.77 -18.45 -30.10
CA LEU A 113 33.49 -19.07 -28.98
C LEU A 113 34.99 -19.16 -29.28
N TYR A 114 35.35 -19.57 -30.49
CA TYR A 114 36.74 -19.65 -30.93
C TYR A 114 37.40 -18.26 -31.00
N ALA A 115 36.71 -17.27 -31.56
CA ALA A 115 37.17 -15.88 -31.57
C ALA A 115 37.37 -15.35 -30.14
N GLY A 116 36.48 -15.68 -29.21
CA GLY A 116 36.64 -15.38 -27.78
C GLY A 116 37.88 -16.02 -27.17
N LYS A 117 38.14 -17.30 -27.47
CA LYS A 117 39.37 -18.01 -27.05
C LYS A 117 40.63 -17.31 -27.58
N VAL A 118 40.63 -16.91 -28.86
CA VAL A 118 41.77 -16.21 -29.50
C VAL A 118 41.95 -14.81 -28.92
N ALA A 119 40.88 -14.04 -28.76
CA ALA A 119 40.93 -12.69 -28.18
C ALA A 119 41.46 -12.70 -26.75
N SER A 120 41.00 -13.66 -25.92
CA SER A 120 41.53 -13.88 -24.57
C SER A 120 43.02 -14.27 -24.60
N TYR A 121 43.44 -15.13 -25.53
CA TYR A 121 44.84 -15.50 -25.69
C TYR A 121 45.74 -14.30 -26.04
N VAL A 122 45.29 -13.43 -26.95
CA VAL A 122 46.00 -12.21 -27.35
C VAL A 122 46.09 -11.22 -26.19
N HIS A 123 44.99 -11.02 -25.44
CA HIS A 123 44.97 -10.14 -24.27
C HIS A 123 46.00 -10.58 -23.20
N ASN A 124 46.13 -11.89 -22.98
CA ASN A 124 47.07 -12.47 -22.01
C ASN A 124 48.56 -12.36 -22.39
N ILE A 125 48.87 -12.12 -23.67
CA ILE A 125 50.25 -11.95 -24.18
C ILE A 125 50.71 -10.48 -24.09
N GLY A 126 49.79 -9.52 -24.17
CA GLY A 126 50.09 -8.09 -24.22
C GLY A 126 50.30 -7.39 -22.86
N THR A 127 49.91 -8.00 -21.75
CA THR A 127 49.99 -7.41 -20.39
C THR A 127 51.35 -7.66 -19.71
N PRO A 128 52.06 -6.59 -19.25
CA PRO A 128 53.33 -6.73 -18.54
C PRO A 128 53.21 -7.57 -17.27
N ARG A 129 54.26 -8.35 -16.97
CA ARG A 129 54.32 -9.27 -15.82
C ARG A 129 54.13 -8.60 -14.45
N ALA A 130 54.29 -7.27 -14.36
CA ALA A 130 54.15 -6.48 -13.13
C ALA A 130 52.69 -6.10 -12.79
N GLU A 131 51.77 -6.20 -13.76
CA GLU A 131 50.32 -6.00 -13.57
C GLU A 131 49.56 -7.33 -13.43
N LYS A 132 50.27 -8.47 -13.44
CA LYS A 132 49.68 -9.78 -13.20
C LYS A 132 49.47 -9.97 -11.70
N GLU A 133 48.28 -9.64 -11.20
CA GLU A 133 47.82 -10.25 -9.94
C GLU A 133 47.76 -11.78 -10.12
N GLU A 134 48.10 -12.54 -9.08
CA GLU A 134 48.01 -14.00 -9.08
C GLU A 134 46.55 -14.44 -9.31
N GLY A 135 46.15 -14.63 -10.57
CA GLY A 135 44.80 -15.07 -10.94
C GLY A 135 44.33 -14.67 -12.34
N ASP A 136 44.98 -13.72 -13.02
CA ASP A 136 44.38 -13.00 -14.15
C ASP A 136 44.53 -13.65 -15.56
N ALA A 137 45.05 -14.87 -15.64
CA ALA A 137 45.12 -15.61 -16.92
C ALA A 137 43.81 -16.38 -17.16
N SER A 138 42.70 -15.68 -17.37
CA SER A 138 41.37 -16.31 -17.46
C SER A 138 40.78 -16.28 -18.87
N TYR A 139 40.32 -17.44 -19.35
CA TYR A 139 39.64 -17.60 -20.64
C TYR A 139 38.23 -17.05 -20.51
N VAL A 140 38.02 -15.80 -20.93
CA VAL A 140 36.70 -15.15 -20.86
C VAL A 140 35.93 -15.38 -22.15
N ILE A 141 34.81 -16.09 -22.08
CA ILE A 141 33.88 -16.30 -23.20
C ILE A 141 32.59 -15.55 -22.86
N ARG A 142 32.15 -14.65 -23.75
CA ARG A 142 30.91 -13.89 -23.64
C ARG A 142 30.19 -13.91 -24.97
N LEU A 143 28.97 -14.41 -24.98
CA LEU A 143 28.10 -14.46 -26.14
C LEU A 143 26.69 -14.06 -25.70
N ASP A 144 26.07 -13.18 -26.47
CA ASP A 144 24.65 -12.87 -26.36
C ASP A 144 24.01 -12.72 -27.73
N ARG A 145 22.90 -13.43 -27.93
CA ARG A 145 22.03 -13.32 -29.10
C ARG A 145 20.62 -13.13 -28.58
N GLU A 146 20.00 -12.02 -28.96
CA GLU A 146 18.68 -11.64 -28.47
C GLU A 146 17.75 -11.38 -29.65
N ALA A 147 16.60 -12.06 -29.67
CA ALA A 147 15.50 -11.82 -30.58
C ALA A 147 14.22 -11.47 -29.80
N GLU A 148 13.10 -11.25 -30.49
CA GLU A 148 11.82 -11.04 -29.81
C GLU A 148 11.28 -12.34 -29.21
N ASP A 149 11.47 -13.47 -29.88
CA ASP A 149 10.87 -14.76 -29.53
C ASP A 149 11.84 -15.74 -28.84
N HIS A 150 13.15 -15.49 -28.91
CA HIS A 150 14.17 -16.32 -28.26
C HIS A 150 15.44 -15.54 -27.90
N ALA A 151 16.23 -16.05 -26.96
CA ALA A 151 17.55 -15.51 -26.65
C ALA A 151 18.51 -16.58 -26.12
N VAL A 152 19.80 -16.39 -26.40
CA VAL A 152 20.89 -17.24 -25.94
C VAL A 152 21.97 -16.36 -25.33
N TYR A 153 22.34 -16.66 -24.09
CA TYR A 153 23.47 -16.04 -23.40
C TYR A 153 24.45 -17.11 -22.95
N ILE A 154 25.74 -16.96 -23.24
CA ILE A 154 26.80 -17.86 -22.76
C ILE A 154 27.90 -17.01 -22.13
N ASP A 155 28.23 -17.31 -20.88
CA ASP A 155 29.25 -16.59 -20.11
C ASP A 155 30.19 -17.55 -19.38
N THR A 156 31.42 -17.11 -19.16
CA THR A 156 32.36 -17.75 -18.25
C THR A 156 32.25 -17.11 -16.88
N SER A 157 31.83 -17.89 -15.89
CA SER A 157 31.67 -17.40 -14.53
C SER A 157 32.22 -18.40 -13.52
N VAL A 158 32.79 -17.86 -12.44
CA VAL A 158 33.21 -18.67 -11.29
C VAL A 158 31.96 -19.08 -10.51
N PRO A 159 31.72 -20.40 -10.29
CA PRO A 159 30.57 -20.85 -9.50
C PRO A 159 30.63 -20.29 -8.08
N GLY A 160 29.52 -19.78 -7.55
CA GLY A 160 29.49 -19.24 -6.19
C GLY A 160 29.98 -17.80 -6.05
N ALA A 161 30.53 -17.23 -7.11
CA ALA A 161 30.99 -15.84 -7.11
C ALA A 161 29.94 -14.91 -7.71
N MET A 162 29.88 -13.70 -7.18
CA MET A 162 29.04 -12.63 -7.71
C MET A 162 29.95 -11.70 -8.52
N ALA A 163 29.57 -11.43 -9.76
CA ALA A 163 30.37 -10.66 -10.71
C ALA A 163 29.64 -9.37 -11.11
N PRO A 164 29.60 -8.34 -10.24
CA PRO A 164 28.86 -7.10 -10.51
C PRO A 164 29.37 -6.35 -11.75
N ASP A 165 30.67 -6.45 -12.03
CA ASP A 165 31.33 -5.84 -13.20
C ASP A 165 31.25 -6.74 -14.46
N GLY A 166 30.49 -7.83 -14.39
CA GLY A 166 30.28 -8.78 -15.49
C GLY A 166 29.24 -8.31 -16.53
N PRO A 167 28.90 -9.16 -17.52
CA PRO A 167 27.94 -8.82 -18.57
C PRO A 167 26.48 -8.68 -18.08
N ASN A 168 26.21 -9.03 -16.80
CA ASN A 168 24.91 -8.91 -16.15
C ASN A 168 23.76 -9.58 -16.94
N TYR A 169 24.04 -10.74 -17.56
CA TYR A 169 23.08 -11.44 -18.42
C TYR A 169 21.79 -11.83 -17.71
N GLU A 170 21.82 -12.26 -16.45
CA GLU A 170 20.58 -12.55 -15.70
C GLU A 170 19.69 -11.32 -15.55
N LEU A 171 20.26 -10.15 -15.25
CA LEU A 171 19.52 -8.90 -15.14
C LEU A 171 18.98 -8.42 -16.49
N ARG A 172 19.76 -8.57 -17.57
CA ARG A 172 19.34 -8.25 -18.95
C ARG A 172 18.18 -9.12 -19.39
N LEU A 173 18.31 -10.44 -19.21
CA LEU A 173 17.30 -11.45 -19.53
C LEU A 173 16.01 -11.20 -18.73
N GLU A 174 16.14 -10.98 -17.43
CA GLU A 174 14.99 -10.76 -16.55
C GLU A 174 14.23 -9.50 -16.96
N ARG A 175 14.92 -8.38 -17.15
CA ARG A 175 14.30 -7.11 -17.57
C ARG A 175 13.61 -7.19 -18.94
N LYS A 176 14.19 -7.91 -19.89
CA LYS A 176 13.69 -7.96 -21.27
C LYS A 176 12.58 -8.99 -21.47
N TYR A 177 12.65 -10.14 -20.79
CA TYR A 177 11.75 -11.28 -21.05
C TYR A 177 10.90 -11.71 -19.86
N LEU A 178 11.35 -11.58 -18.62
CA LEU A 178 10.56 -12.04 -17.45
C LEU A 178 9.69 -10.93 -16.85
N ASP A 179 10.24 -9.71 -16.76
CA ASP A 179 9.62 -8.54 -16.10
C ASP A 179 9.06 -7.50 -17.08
N HIS A 180 9.04 -7.79 -18.38
CA HIS A 180 8.55 -6.83 -19.36
C HIS A 180 7.02 -6.64 -19.25
N ALA A 181 6.55 -5.43 -19.54
CA ALA A 181 5.13 -5.07 -19.41
C ALA A 181 4.23 -5.62 -20.55
N GLY A 182 4.75 -6.46 -21.44
CA GLY A 182 4.04 -6.98 -22.61
C GLY A 182 3.14 -8.19 -22.27
N LYS A 183 2.37 -8.65 -23.26
CA LYS A 183 1.50 -9.83 -23.11
C LYS A 183 2.19 -11.16 -23.38
N THR A 184 3.35 -11.14 -24.03
CA THR A 184 4.14 -12.34 -24.31
C THR A 184 4.63 -12.95 -23.00
N CYS A 185 4.82 -14.25 -23.01
CA CYS A 185 5.35 -15.00 -21.88
C CYS A 185 6.56 -15.77 -22.35
N TYR A 186 7.50 -16.03 -21.44
CA TYR A 186 8.75 -16.70 -21.78
C TYR A 186 9.08 -17.77 -20.74
N ARG A 187 9.74 -18.81 -21.23
CA ARG A 187 10.40 -19.82 -20.40
C ARG A 187 11.91 -19.64 -20.47
N VAL A 188 12.58 -19.95 -19.36
CA VAL A 188 14.03 -19.82 -19.24
C VAL A 188 14.62 -21.13 -18.74
N GLU A 189 15.64 -21.61 -19.44
CA GLU A 189 16.46 -22.74 -19.01
C GLU A 189 17.90 -22.25 -18.83
N THR A 190 18.53 -22.62 -17.72
CA THR A 190 19.94 -22.28 -17.47
C THR A 190 20.74 -23.51 -17.09
N PHE A 191 21.99 -23.56 -17.56
CA PHE A 191 22.88 -24.69 -17.38
C PHE A 191 24.28 -24.22 -17.04
N ARG A 192 24.93 -24.85 -16.07
CA ARG A 192 26.35 -24.68 -15.80
C ARG A 192 27.09 -25.95 -16.20
N SER A 193 28.20 -25.81 -16.93
CA SER A 193 29.03 -26.95 -17.34
C SER A 193 29.58 -27.67 -16.09
N ASP A 194 29.74 -29.00 -16.19
CA ASP A 194 30.37 -29.77 -15.11
C ASP A 194 31.90 -29.64 -15.15
N THR A 195 32.47 -29.49 -16.35
CA THR A 195 33.90 -29.30 -16.62
C THR A 195 34.32 -27.83 -16.50
N THR A 196 35.55 -27.61 -16.02
CA THR A 196 36.22 -26.31 -16.04
C THR A 196 36.82 -26.06 -17.42
N LEU A 197 36.98 -24.79 -17.79
CA LEU A 197 37.59 -24.45 -19.09
C LEU A 197 39.07 -24.85 -19.15
N PRO A 198 39.57 -25.25 -20.34
CA PRO A 198 41.00 -25.52 -20.53
C PRO A 198 41.85 -24.33 -20.05
N ARG A 199 42.86 -24.57 -19.22
CA ARG A 199 43.78 -23.58 -18.61
C ARG A 199 43.15 -22.56 -17.62
N SER A 200 41.87 -22.70 -17.25
CA SER A 200 41.26 -21.98 -16.12
C SER A 200 40.99 -22.96 -14.98
N LYS A 201 41.42 -22.64 -13.75
CA LYS A 201 41.25 -23.56 -12.60
C LYS A 201 39.84 -23.51 -12.00
N ASP A 202 39.16 -22.37 -12.09
CA ASP A 202 37.95 -22.11 -11.29
C ASP A 202 36.73 -21.63 -12.11
N GLN A 203 36.88 -21.32 -13.40
CA GLN A 203 35.77 -20.84 -14.24
C GLN A 203 35.05 -21.98 -14.96
N LYS A 204 33.73 -21.87 -15.01
CA LYS A 204 32.84 -22.77 -15.75
C LYS A 204 31.98 -21.97 -16.73
N LEU A 205 31.49 -22.65 -17.76
CA LEU A 205 30.53 -22.06 -18.68
C LEU A 205 29.14 -22.03 -18.05
N ARG A 206 28.43 -20.95 -18.31
CA ARG A 206 27.06 -20.71 -17.86
C ARG A 206 26.23 -20.26 -19.04
N CYS A 207 25.24 -21.08 -19.41
CA CYS A 207 24.36 -20.84 -20.54
C CYS A 207 22.95 -20.49 -20.06
N TYR A 208 22.28 -19.59 -20.77
CA TYR A 208 20.90 -19.20 -20.56
C TYR A 208 20.17 -19.25 -21.90
N PHE A 209 19.04 -19.94 -21.92
CA PHE A 209 18.19 -20.09 -23.09
C PHE A 209 16.80 -19.56 -22.74
N VAL A 210 16.30 -18.65 -23.57
CA VAL A 210 14.98 -18.03 -23.44
C VAL A 210 14.15 -18.38 -24.65
N TYR A 211 12.91 -18.79 -24.42
CA TYR A 211 11.96 -19.09 -25.49
C TYR A 211 10.60 -18.49 -25.16
N GLN A 212 9.96 -17.87 -26.14
CA GLN A 212 8.57 -17.43 -26.03
C GLN A 212 7.65 -18.64 -25.87
N CYS A 213 6.69 -18.54 -24.94
CA CYS A 213 5.74 -19.60 -24.64
C CYS A 213 4.65 -19.71 -25.72
N ASP A 214 4.31 -20.95 -26.08
CA ASP A 214 3.13 -21.33 -26.84
C ASP A 214 2.21 -22.20 -25.95
N PHE A 215 1.15 -21.60 -25.44
CA PHE A 215 0.24 -22.21 -24.47
C PHE A 215 -0.78 -23.13 -25.12
N ALA A 216 -1.16 -24.21 -24.42
CA ALA A 216 -2.29 -25.05 -24.81
C ALA A 216 -3.60 -24.25 -24.81
N ASN A 217 -3.86 -23.51 -23.72
CA ASN A 217 -4.96 -22.55 -23.61
C ASN A 217 -4.41 -21.16 -23.22
N PRO A 218 -4.37 -20.18 -24.15
CA PRO A 218 -3.88 -18.85 -23.85
C PRO A 218 -4.77 -18.02 -22.91
N ASN A 219 -6.05 -18.39 -22.75
CA ASN A 219 -7.03 -17.63 -21.96
C ASN A 219 -7.82 -18.58 -21.02
N PRO A 220 -7.17 -19.15 -20.00
CA PRO A 220 -7.84 -20.04 -19.06
C PRO A 220 -8.81 -19.29 -18.15
N GLN A 221 -9.70 -20.03 -17.47
CA GLN A 221 -10.57 -19.45 -16.45
C GLN A 221 -9.75 -18.94 -15.24
N PRO A 222 -10.22 -17.90 -14.54
CA PRO A 222 -9.55 -17.43 -13.32
C PRO A 222 -9.41 -18.55 -12.28
N GLY A 223 -8.18 -18.81 -11.85
CA GLY A 223 -7.86 -19.84 -10.86
C GLY A 223 -7.69 -21.27 -11.40
N GLU A 224 -7.72 -21.49 -12.71
CA GLU A 224 -7.37 -22.77 -13.32
C GLU A 224 -5.91 -23.14 -12.98
N THR A 225 -5.67 -24.40 -12.60
CA THR A 225 -4.37 -24.93 -12.18
C THR A 225 -3.94 -26.18 -12.95
N ARG A 226 -4.81 -26.77 -13.77
CA ARG A 226 -4.50 -27.98 -14.55
C ARG A 226 -3.45 -27.68 -15.61
N LEU A 227 -2.28 -28.30 -15.45
CA LEU A 227 -1.12 -28.06 -16.31
C LEU A 227 -1.43 -28.28 -17.79
N GLU A 228 -2.29 -29.24 -18.13
CA GLU A 228 -2.67 -29.56 -19.51
C GLU A 228 -3.36 -28.38 -20.23
N GLU A 229 -4.01 -27.50 -19.47
CA GLU A 229 -4.67 -26.29 -19.98
C GLU A 229 -3.70 -25.11 -19.97
N ILE A 230 -3.02 -24.88 -18.84
CA ILE A 230 -2.27 -23.63 -18.59
C ILE A 230 -0.80 -23.69 -19.00
N GLY A 231 -0.31 -24.91 -19.22
CA GLY A 231 1.08 -25.21 -19.53
C GLY A 231 1.46 -24.86 -20.96
N GLU A 232 2.73 -24.52 -21.13
CA GLU A 232 3.36 -24.38 -22.43
C GLU A 232 3.60 -25.77 -23.05
N LYS A 233 3.44 -25.90 -24.37
CA LYS A 233 3.46 -27.20 -25.06
C LYS A 233 4.77 -27.97 -24.86
N ARG A 234 5.93 -27.31 -24.94
CA ARG A 234 7.24 -27.95 -24.73
C ARG A 234 7.43 -28.36 -23.28
N PHE A 235 7.01 -27.56 -22.30
CA PHE A 235 7.00 -27.94 -20.88
C PHE A 235 6.16 -29.22 -20.68
N LEU A 236 4.95 -29.27 -21.26
CA LEU A 236 4.08 -30.44 -21.15
C LEU A 236 4.67 -31.69 -21.81
N GLN A 237 5.49 -31.54 -22.84
CA GLN A 237 6.19 -32.66 -23.46
C GLN A 237 7.42 -33.11 -22.65
N LYS A 238 8.21 -32.16 -22.11
CA LYS A 238 9.51 -32.43 -21.48
C LYS A 238 9.43 -32.79 -20.00
N ALA A 239 8.54 -32.16 -19.24
CA ALA A 239 8.53 -32.31 -17.78
C ALA A 239 8.20 -33.75 -17.39
N THR A 240 9.00 -34.33 -16.47
CA THR A 240 8.71 -35.66 -15.92
C THR A 240 7.38 -35.66 -15.18
N LYS A 241 6.79 -36.85 -15.00
CA LYS A 241 5.54 -37.00 -14.24
C LYS A 241 5.68 -36.38 -12.84
N ASN A 242 6.79 -36.63 -12.17
CA ASN A 242 7.10 -36.08 -10.86
C ASN A 242 7.21 -34.54 -10.86
N THR A 243 7.92 -33.95 -11.85
CA THR A 243 7.98 -32.47 -11.96
C THR A 243 6.60 -31.86 -12.19
N LYS A 244 5.74 -32.48 -13.01
CA LYS A 244 4.35 -32.03 -13.20
C LYS A 244 3.55 -32.11 -11.91
N GLU A 245 3.68 -33.18 -11.13
CA GLU A 245 3.00 -33.33 -9.84
C GLU A 245 3.45 -32.24 -8.84
N ILE A 246 4.76 -31.96 -8.76
CA ILE A 246 5.30 -30.88 -7.92
C ILE A 246 4.73 -29.52 -8.37
N TYR A 247 4.78 -29.23 -9.67
CA TYR A 247 4.33 -27.95 -10.23
C TYR A 247 2.83 -27.74 -10.03
N SER A 248 2.00 -28.78 -10.23
CA SER A 248 0.56 -28.74 -9.93
C SER A 248 0.33 -28.39 -8.46
N ALA A 249 1.01 -29.09 -7.54
CA ALA A 249 0.82 -28.89 -6.11
C ALA A 249 1.26 -27.49 -5.62
N VAL A 250 2.33 -26.91 -6.17
CA VAL A 250 2.74 -25.54 -5.81
C VAL A 250 1.81 -24.49 -6.44
N LEU A 251 1.32 -24.71 -7.67
CA LEU A 251 0.39 -23.81 -8.34
C LEU A 251 -0.98 -23.78 -7.65
N GLU A 252 -1.54 -24.93 -7.28
CA GLU A 252 -2.79 -25.01 -6.51
C GLU A 252 -2.71 -24.17 -5.22
N ARG A 253 -1.58 -24.24 -4.52
CA ARG A 253 -1.36 -23.42 -3.32
C ARG A 253 -1.11 -21.95 -3.64
N ALA A 254 -0.39 -21.64 -4.72
CA ALA A 254 -0.10 -20.26 -5.12
C ALA A 254 -1.36 -19.52 -5.61
N VAL A 255 -2.31 -20.22 -6.22
CA VAL A 255 -3.61 -19.64 -6.61
C VAL A 255 -4.46 -19.28 -5.40
N THR A 256 -4.41 -20.09 -4.33
CA THR A 256 -5.18 -19.85 -3.10
C THR A 256 -4.55 -18.85 -2.13
N ARG A 257 -3.31 -18.39 -2.39
CA ARG A 257 -2.55 -17.54 -1.48
C ARG A 257 -2.05 -16.27 -2.19
N THR A 258 -1.92 -15.17 -1.45
CA THR A 258 -1.40 -13.91 -1.99
C THR A 258 0.12 -13.93 -2.18
N GLY A 259 0.84 -14.58 -1.27
CA GLY A 259 2.31 -14.65 -1.25
C GLY A 259 2.90 -15.83 -2.02
N PRO A 260 4.24 -15.86 -2.14
CA PRO A 260 4.93 -16.92 -2.87
C PRO A 260 4.79 -18.24 -2.12
N VAL A 261 4.68 -19.33 -2.87
CA VAL A 261 4.83 -20.70 -2.33
C VAL A 261 6.27 -21.12 -2.56
N ILE A 262 6.95 -21.49 -1.48
CA ILE A 262 8.37 -21.83 -1.50
C ILE A 262 8.53 -23.22 -0.88
N GLU A 263 9.07 -24.17 -1.65
CA GLU A 263 9.33 -25.54 -1.20
C GLU A 263 10.72 -26.01 -1.59
N TYR A 264 11.29 -26.92 -0.81
CA TYR A 264 12.53 -27.59 -1.17
C TYR A 264 12.38 -29.12 -1.12
N PHE A 265 13.21 -29.80 -1.88
CA PHE A 265 13.24 -31.24 -2.02
C PHE A 265 14.69 -31.76 -1.95
N ASP A 266 14.88 -32.90 -1.28
CA ASP A 266 16.14 -33.62 -1.29
C ASP A 266 16.22 -34.52 -2.52
N ILE A 267 17.41 -34.67 -3.10
CA ILE A 267 17.63 -35.51 -4.28
C ILE A 267 18.26 -36.83 -3.81
N GLU A 268 17.66 -37.97 -4.14
CA GLU A 268 18.13 -39.28 -3.69
C GLU A 268 19.56 -39.56 -4.18
N GLY A 269 20.44 -39.90 -3.24
CA GLY A 269 21.84 -40.20 -3.53
C GLY A 269 22.71 -38.97 -3.86
N SER A 270 22.21 -37.76 -3.65
CA SER A 270 22.96 -36.50 -3.78
C SER A 270 22.78 -35.61 -2.55
N ARG A 271 23.78 -34.76 -2.26
CA ARG A 271 23.62 -33.65 -1.28
C ARG A 271 22.98 -32.40 -1.89
N ASP A 272 22.79 -32.38 -3.21
CA ASP A 272 22.14 -31.29 -3.93
C ASP A 272 20.68 -31.14 -3.49
N LYS A 273 20.17 -29.90 -3.53
CA LYS A 273 18.81 -29.54 -3.12
C LYS A 273 18.05 -28.93 -4.29
N ARG A 274 16.78 -29.27 -4.45
CA ARG A 274 15.89 -28.60 -5.42
C ARG A 274 14.99 -27.63 -4.68
N LEU A 275 15.06 -26.34 -5.03
CA LEU A 275 14.21 -25.28 -4.50
C LEU A 275 13.17 -24.89 -5.57
N VAL A 276 11.88 -24.89 -5.23
CA VAL A 276 10.77 -24.57 -6.12
C VAL A 276 9.97 -23.41 -5.54
N LEU A 277 9.81 -22.35 -6.33
CA LEU A 277 9.04 -21.15 -6.01
C LEU A 277 7.89 -21.03 -7.00
N ALA A 278 6.68 -20.75 -6.51
CA ALA A 278 5.54 -20.37 -7.35
C ALA A 278 4.97 -19.02 -6.89
N PHE A 279 4.75 -18.10 -7.83
CA PHE A 279 4.24 -16.76 -7.54
C PHE A 279 3.49 -16.15 -8.74
N LYS A 280 2.68 -15.13 -8.47
CA LYS A 280 1.92 -14.39 -9.50
C LYS A 280 2.87 -13.60 -10.40
N ARG A 281 2.74 -13.69 -11.72
CA ARG A 281 3.62 -12.98 -12.66
C ARG A 281 3.53 -11.47 -12.43
N GLY A 282 4.68 -10.78 -12.44
CA GLY A 282 4.80 -9.34 -12.25
C GLY A 282 4.75 -8.87 -10.79
N SER A 283 4.61 -9.78 -9.81
CA SER A 283 4.55 -9.42 -8.39
C SER A 283 5.91 -9.23 -7.72
N ALA A 284 7.01 -9.72 -8.32
CA ALA A 284 8.37 -9.62 -7.77
C ALA A 284 9.40 -9.43 -8.89
N GLU A 285 9.52 -8.20 -9.38
CA GLU A 285 10.49 -7.84 -10.44
C GLU A 285 11.92 -7.87 -9.91
N GLY A 286 12.83 -8.52 -10.62
CA GLY A 286 14.23 -8.68 -10.21
C GLY A 286 14.50 -9.94 -9.38
N LEU A 287 13.49 -10.76 -9.10
CA LEU A 287 13.65 -11.95 -8.24
C LEU A 287 14.60 -13.00 -8.83
N PHE A 288 14.60 -13.24 -10.13
CA PHE A 288 15.41 -14.28 -10.79
C PHE A 288 16.91 -14.04 -10.59
N SER A 289 17.35 -12.80 -10.85
CA SER A 289 18.73 -12.37 -10.64
C SER A 289 19.09 -12.33 -9.16
N ALA A 290 18.21 -11.77 -8.33
CA ALA A 290 18.49 -11.62 -6.90
C ALA A 290 18.56 -12.97 -6.15
N MET A 291 17.85 -14.00 -6.61
CA MET A 291 18.00 -15.37 -6.08
C MET A 291 19.42 -15.91 -6.27
N SER A 292 20.11 -15.53 -7.35
CA SER A 292 21.54 -15.86 -7.53
C SER A 292 22.39 -15.29 -6.42
N ASP A 293 22.24 -14.00 -6.17
CA ASP A 293 23.01 -13.31 -5.15
C ASP A 293 22.75 -13.93 -3.77
N LEU A 294 21.49 -14.31 -3.50
CA LEU A 294 21.10 -14.99 -2.28
C LEU A 294 21.84 -16.30 -2.07
N TYR A 295 21.71 -17.27 -2.98
CA TYR A 295 22.35 -18.57 -2.76
C TYR A 295 23.89 -18.50 -2.86
N HIS A 296 24.46 -17.58 -3.65
CA HIS A 296 25.91 -17.34 -3.70
C HIS A 296 26.44 -16.82 -2.35
N SER A 297 25.69 -15.95 -1.65
CA SER A 297 26.08 -15.45 -0.33
C SER A 297 26.22 -16.56 0.73
N TYR A 298 25.54 -17.69 0.54
CA TYR A 298 25.63 -18.89 1.37
C TYR A 298 26.63 -19.93 0.85
N GLY A 299 27.45 -19.60 -0.15
CA GLY A 299 28.46 -20.50 -0.70
C GLY A 299 27.88 -21.62 -1.57
N LEU A 300 26.65 -21.45 -2.05
CA LEU A 300 26.00 -22.38 -2.98
C LEU A 300 26.10 -21.85 -4.40
N THR A 301 25.90 -22.73 -5.38
CA THR A 301 25.70 -22.36 -6.78
C THR A 301 24.55 -23.17 -7.38
N SER A 302 24.01 -22.71 -8.51
CA SER A 302 23.00 -23.48 -9.25
C SER A 302 23.64 -24.26 -10.40
N SER A 303 23.40 -25.57 -10.44
CA SER A 303 23.72 -26.39 -11.62
C SER A 303 22.77 -26.03 -12.76
N ARG A 304 21.48 -25.90 -12.44
CA ARG A 304 20.41 -25.59 -13.39
C ARG A 304 19.34 -24.70 -12.76
N LYS A 305 18.67 -23.91 -13.60
CA LYS A 305 17.44 -23.19 -13.25
C LYS A 305 16.42 -23.32 -14.36
N TYR A 306 15.16 -23.46 -13.98
CA TYR A 306 14.02 -23.43 -14.88
C TYR A 306 13.06 -22.35 -14.43
N VAL A 307 12.61 -21.50 -15.34
CA VAL A 307 11.50 -20.56 -15.13
C VAL A 307 10.42 -20.92 -16.14
N GLU A 308 9.26 -21.34 -15.64
CA GLU A 308 8.10 -21.67 -16.46
C GLU A 308 6.98 -20.68 -16.14
N GLN A 309 6.57 -19.90 -17.13
CA GLN A 309 5.40 -19.01 -17.03
C GLN A 309 4.17 -19.73 -17.57
N PHE A 310 3.04 -19.62 -16.87
CA PHE A 310 1.77 -20.25 -17.21
C PHE A 310 0.74 -19.22 -17.72
N SER A 311 -0.22 -19.67 -18.53
CA SER A 311 -1.22 -18.78 -19.12
C SER A 311 -2.22 -18.21 -18.11
N ASN A 312 -2.37 -18.85 -16.95
CA ASN A 312 -3.18 -18.35 -15.83
C ASN A 312 -2.51 -17.19 -15.06
N GLY A 313 -1.33 -16.73 -15.48
CA GLY A 313 -0.63 -15.59 -14.89
C GLY A 313 0.27 -15.93 -13.70
N TYR A 314 0.65 -17.20 -13.52
CA TYR A 314 1.63 -17.62 -12.52
C TYR A 314 2.96 -18.00 -13.14
N THR A 315 4.03 -17.91 -12.35
CA THR A 315 5.39 -18.30 -12.70
C THR A 315 5.88 -19.33 -11.67
N VAL A 316 6.47 -20.43 -12.15
CA VAL A 316 7.18 -21.40 -11.31
C VAL A 316 8.67 -21.35 -11.65
N MET A 317 9.50 -21.15 -10.62
CA MET A 317 10.95 -21.16 -10.71
C MET A 317 11.50 -22.37 -9.95
N SER A 318 12.30 -23.21 -10.61
CA SER A 318 12.95 -24.38 -10.02
C SER A 318 14.47 -24.23 -10.10
N LEU A 319 15.14 -24.23 -8.95
CA LEU A 319 16.58 -24.05 -8.79
C LEU A 319 17.21 -25.33 -8.24
N TYR A 320 18.27 -25.82 -8.89
CA TYR A 320 19.04 -26.98 -8.42
C TYR A 320 20.34 -26.49 -7.79
N LEU A 321 20.39 -26.51 -6.45
CA LEU A 321 21.45 -25.91 -5.65
C LEU A 321 22.47 -26.96 -5.19
N ARG A 322 23.75 -26.59 -5.25
CA ARG A 322 24.87 -27.40 -4.78
C ARG A 322 25.94 -26.57 -4.07
N GLU A 323 26.70 -27.19 -3.18
CA GLU A 323 27.84 -26.55 -2.52
C GLU A 323 28.97 -26.28 -3.53
N VAL A 324 29.56 -25.08 -3.47
CA VAL A 324 30.71 -24.72 -4.32
C VAL A 324 31.98 -25.40 -3.82
N HIS A 325 32.19 -25.36 -2.50
CA HIS A 325 33.32 -25.99 -1.81
C HIS A 325 32.82 -26.84 -0.64
N PRO A 326 32.64 -28.17 -0.85
CA PRO A 326 32.29 -29.07 0.24
C PRO A 326 33.36 -28.99 1.33
N ASN A 327 32.95 -28.77 2.59
CA ASN A 327 33.82 -28.62 3.78
C ASN A 327 34.55 -27.27 3.97
N SER A 328 34.12 -26.20 3.30
CA SER A 328 34.61 -24.85 3.65
C SER A 328 34.13 -24.43 5.03
N SER A 329 35.01 -23.91 5.89
CA SER A 329 34.64 -23.32 7.18
C SER A 329 33.98 -21.94 7.05
N ARG A 330 34.01 -21.33 5.85
CA ARG A 330 33.50 -19.98 5.60
C ARG A 330 31.98 -19.90 5.48
N HIS A 331 31.35 -20.99 5.02
CA HIS A 331 29.91 -21.06 4.77
C HIS A 331 29.30 -22.23 5.53
N PRO A 332 28.02 -22.14 5.95
CA PRO A 332 27.35 -23.25 6.61
C PRO A 332 27.13 -24.41 5.62
N PRO A 333 26.96 -25.64 6.11
CA PRO A 333 26.54 -26.77 5.28
C PRO A 333 25.23 -26.48 4.54
N ILE A 334 25.04 -27.07 3.36
CA ILE A 334 23.83 -26.87 2.52
C ILE A 334 22.54 -27.19 3.27
N GLU A 335 22.57 -28.16 4.18
CA GLU A 335 21.45 -28.56 5.02
C GLU A 335 20.99 -27.43 5.95
N ALA A 336 21.89 -26.56 6.40
CA ALA A 336 21.55 -25.37 7.19
C ALA A 336 21.28 -24.15 6.30
N ALA A 337 22.04 -23.99 5.22
CA ALA A 337 21.91 -22.89 4.27
C ALA A 337 20.52 -22.85 3.61
N ILE A 338 19.97 -24.00 3.23
CA ILE A 338 18.70 -24.07 2.50
C ILE A 338 17.55 -23.48 3.33
N PHE A 339 17.52 -23.69 4.64
CA PHE A 339 16.50 -23.13 5.52
C PHE A 339 16.57 -21.60 5.62
N GLN A 340 17.78 -21.03 5.58
CA GLN A 340 17.93 -19.57 5.52
C GLN A 340 17.47 -19.02 4.19
N ILE A 341 17.89 -19.66 3.09
CA ILE A 341 17.48 -19.27 1.74
C ILE A 341 15.96 -19.30 1.62
N LEU A 342 15.27 -20.32 2.17
CA LEU A 342 13.80 -20.37 2.20
C LEU A 342 13.17 -19.16 2.90
N LYS A 343 13.65 -18.82 4.10
CA LYS A 343 13.15 -17.67 4.87
C LYS A 343 13.43 -16.35 4.15
N GLU A 344 14.64 -16.18 3.64
CA GLU A 344 15.11 -14.94 3.01
C GLU A 344 14.56 -14.75 1.59
N THR A 345 14.17 -15.83 0.90
CA THR A 345 13.43 -15.76 -0.37
C THR A 345 12.13 -14.96 -0.20
N SER A 346 11.46 -15.07 0.95
CA SER A 346 10.24 -14.28 1.22
C SER A 346 10.52 -12.78 1.35
N LEU A 347 11.65 -12.42 1.97
CA LEU A 347 12.10 -11.02 2.07
C LEU A 347 12.44 -10.48 0.69
N LEU A 348 13.15 -11.31 -0.08
CA LEU A 348 13.54 -10.98 -1.44
C LEU A 348 12.33 -10.83 -2.36
N TYR A 349 11.29 -11.64 -2.19
CA TYR A 349 10.04 -11.48 -2.93
C TYR A 349 9.38 -10.12 -2.66
N CYS A 350 9.43 -9.61 -1.43
CA CYS A 350 8.89 -8.28 -1.10
C CYS A 350 9.72 -7.14 -1.68
N LEU A 351 11.05 -7.26 -1.61
CA LEU A 351 12.01 -6.24 -2.02
C LEU A 351 13.22 -6.89 -2.71
N PRO A 352 13.08 -7.28 -4.00
CA PRO A 352 14.17 -7.91 -4.75
C PRO A 352 15.36 -6.96 -4.95
N LYS A 353 15.09 -5.65 -4.96
CA LYS A 353 16.08 -4.59 -5.10
C LYS A 353 15.95 -3.63 -3.92
N ASN A 354 17.08 -3.31 -3.31
CA ASN A 354 17.14 -2.35 -2.21
C ASN A 354 18.31 -1.37 -2.40
N LYS A 355 18.30 -0.27 -1.66
CA LYS A 355 19.29 0.82 -1.81
C LYS A 355 20.69 0.46 -1.29
N LEU A 356 20.81 -0.61 -0.52
CA LEU A 356 22.06 -1.10 0.06
C LEU A 356 22.51 -2.42 -0.59
N GLN A 357 21.98 -2.76 -1.78
CA GLN A 357 22.27 -4.02 -2.48
C GLN A 357 23.78 -4.22 -2.67
N ASP A 358 24.52 -3.16 -2.96
CA ASP A 358 25.98 -3.23 -3.13
C ASP A 358 26.71 -3.77 -1.89
N HIS A 359 26.21 -3.48 -0.68
CA HIS A 359 26.79 -4.01 0.55
C HIS A 359 26.51 -5.50 0.72
N PHE A 360 25.32 -5.95 0.31
CA PHE A 360 25.00 -7.37 0.24
C PHE A 360 25.87 -8.07 -0.81
N VAL A 361 26.00 -7.46 -2.00
CA VAL A 361 26.81 -8.01 -3.10
C VAL A 361 28.29 -8.11 -2.72
N LYS A 362 28.81 -7.18 -1.92
CA LYS A 362 30.20 -7.20 -1.42
C LYS A 362 30.39 -8.05 -0.16
N GLY A 363 29.34 -8.70 0.35
CA GLY A 363 29.37 -9.51 1.57
C GLY A 363 29.64 -8.72 2.85
N ARG A 364 29.43 -7.40 2.84
CA ARG A 364 29.60 -6.52 4.02
C ARG A 364 28.38 -6.56 4.94
N LEU A 365 27.20 -6.73 4.36
CA LEU A 365 25.92 -6.86 5.07
C LEU A 365 25.16 -8.08 4.55
N THR A 366 24.27 -8.63 5.37
CA THR A 366 23.33 -9.69 4.96
C THR A 366 22.14 -9.10 4.21
N LEU A 367 21.34 -9.97 3.57
CA LEU A 367 20.09 -9.55 2.94
C LEU A 367 19.11 -8.94 3.97
N GLN A 368 19.01 -9.53 5.16
CA GLN A 368 18.17 -8.99 6.23
C GLN A 368 18.62 -7.59 6.65
N GLU A 369 19.92 -7.39 6.85
CA GLU A 369 20.49 -6.09 7.25
C GLU A 369 20.28 -5.01 6.19
N THR A 370 20.45 -5.34 4.91
CA THR A 370 20.26 -4.39 3.80
C THR A 370 18.80 -4.01 3.59
N ILE A 371 17.88 -4.97 3.70
CA ILE A 371 16.43 -4.71 3.64
C ILE A 371 15.96 -3.91 4.85
N TYR A 372 16.43 -4.24 6.06
CA TYR A 372 16.19 -3.44 7.26
C TYR A 372 16.68 -2.00 7.07
N GLY A 373 17.95 -1.82 6.66
CA GLY A 373 18.52 -0.50 6.38
C GLY A 373 17.76 0.28 5.32
N HIS A 374 17.21 -0.40 4.30
CA HIS A 374 16.35 0.21 3.30
C HIS A 374 15.00 0.68 3.88
N CYS A 375 14.37 -0.10 4.75
CA CYS A 375 13.13 0.31 5.42
C CYS A 375 13.37 1.53 6.33
N VAL A 376 14.48 1.53 7.08
CA VAL A 376 14.88 2.66 7.92
C VAL A 376 15.25 3.87 7.06
N PHE A 377 15.90 3.69 5.90
CA PHE A 377 16.13 4.77 4.94
C PHE A 377 14.82 5.47 4.51
N ILE A 378 13.77 4.70 4.22
CA ILE A 378 12.44 5.27 3.90
C ILE A 378 11.91 6.07 5.10
N PHE A 379 11.99 5.52 6.30
CA PHE A 379 11.59 6.20 7.54
C PHE A 379 12.36 7.53 7.74
N LEU A 380 13.69 7.51 7.59
CA LEU A 380 14.56 8.68 7.71
C LEU A 380 14.17 9.79 6.74
N ASN A 381 13.92 9.45 5.48
CA ASN A 381 13.53 10.42 4.45
C ASN A 381 12.27 11.22 4.82
N HIS A 382 11.37 10.64 5.62
CA HIS A 382 10.16 11.32 6.06
C HIS A 382 10.38 12.12 7.37
N PHE A 383 11.15 11.58 8.32
CA PHE A 383 11.15 12.07 9.70
C PHE A 383 12.42 12.78 10.17
N LEU A 384 13.54 12.69 9.45
CA LEU A 384 14.81 13.30 9.85
C LEU A 384 14.81 14.85 9.81
N ASN A 385 13.68 15.47 9.48
CA ASN A 385 13.53 16.89 9.22
C ASN A 385 13.67 17.75 10.50
N ARG A 386 14.70 18.59 10.52
CA ARG A 386 15.04 19.51 11.62
C ARG A 386 14.45 20.90 11.36
N LEU A 387 13.31 21.22 11.94
CA LEU A 387 13.04 22.60 12.30
C LEU A 387 13.98 22.96 13.45
N GLY A 388 15.05 23.72 13.16
CA GLY A 388 16.06 24.12 14.15
C GLY A 388 15.46 24.92 15.33
N PRO A 389 16.22 25.08 16.44
CA PRO A 389 15.78 25.89 17.59
C PRO A 389 15.43 27.34 17.19
N GLU A 390 16.00 27.85 16.10
CA GLU A 390 15.71 29.15 15.51
C GLU A 390 14.28 29.22 14.95
N TYR A 391 13.80 28.16 14.31
CA TYR A 391 12.40 28.09 13.86
C TYR A 391 11.47 28.09 15.08
N LYS A 392 11.82 27.38 16.15
CA LYS A 392 11.02 27.37 17.39
C LYS A 392 10.98 28.75 18.04
N ALA A 393 12.12 29.42 18.13
CA ALA A 393 12.20 30.79 18.63
C ALA A 393 11.33 31.73 17.77
N LEU A 394 11.43 31.65 16.43
CA LEU A 394 10.62 32.45 15.51
C LEU A 394 9.13 32.16 15.64
N ALA A 395 8.74 30.88 15.72
CA ALA A 395 7.35 30.46 15.91
C ALA A 395 6.78 30.94 17.24
N SER A 396 7.60 31.01 18.30
CA SER A 396 7.18 31.52 19.61
C SER A 396 7.04 33.05 19.67
N LEU A 397 7.74 33.77 18.79
CA LEU A 397 7.70 35.23 18.69
C LEU A 397 6.56 35.74 17.79
N LEU A 398 6.10 34.90 16.86
CA LEU A 398 5.07 35.26 15.90
C LEU A 398 3.68 34.88 16.42
N ASP A 399 2.74 35.82 16.34
CA ASP A 399 1.35 35.54 16.68
C ASP A 399 0.72 34.63 15.63
N SER A 400 0.47 33.38 16.01
CA SER A 400 -0.16 32.35 15.17
C SER A 400 -1.61 32.65 14.80
N SER A 401 -2.27 33.60 15.48
CA SER A 401 -3.62 34.06 15.11
C SER A 401 -3.61 35.00 13.90
N VAL A 402 -2.44 35.52 13.51
CA VAL A 402 -2.25 36.34 12.32
C VAL A 402 -1.80 35.46 11.15
N SER A 403 -2.66 35.26 10.17
CA SER A 403 -2.44 34.29 9.09
C SER A 403 -1.19 34.52 8.24
N SER A 404 -0.78 35.76 8.01
CA SER A 404 0.48 36.05 7.30
C SER A 404 1.71 35.48 8.00
N ASN A 405 1.69 35.40 9.34
CA ASN A 405 2.78 34.83 10.12
C ASN A 405 2.80 33.31 10.03
N ALA A 406 1.62 32.67 10.07
CA ALA A 406 1.47 31.23 9.94
C ALA A 406 1.89 30.74 8.53
N ASP A 407 1.54 31.46 7.48
CA ASP A 407 1.93 31.14 6.09
C ASP A 407 3.43 31.29 5.85
N LEU A 408 4.04 32.34 6.42
CA LEU A 408 5.48 32.54 6.39
C LEU A 408 6.20 31.40 7.11
N LEU A 409 5.72 31.03 8.31
CA LEU A 409 6.25 29.90 9.07
C LEU A 409 6.10 28.58 8.30
N SER A 410 4.95 28.30 7.70
CA SER A 410 4.72 27.10 6.88
C SER A 410 5.63 27.05 5.65
N SER A 411 5.78 28.18 4.95
CA SER A 411 6.66 28.31 3.79
C SER A 411 8.14 28.17 4.15
N LEU A 412 8.56 28.77 5.27
CA LEU A 412 9.91 28.66 5.81
C LEU A 412 10.21 27.23 6.27
N LYS A 413 9.27 26.60 6.98
CA LYS A 413 9.32 25.19 7.36
C LYS A 413 9.57 24.31 6.13
N ARG A 414 8.77 24.48 5.07
CA ARG A 414 8.93 23.71 3.83
C ARG A 414 10.31 23.90 3.20
N ARG A 415 10.87 25.12 3.22
CA ARG A 415 12.22 25.38 2.70
C ARG A 415 13.31 24.73 3.55
N LEU A 416 13.27 24.92 4.87
CA LEU A 416 14.27 24.35 5.79
C LEU A 416 14.32 22.81 5.72
N ARG A 417 13.16 22.16 5.57
CA ARG A 417 13.08 20.71 5.34
C ARG A 417 13.77 20.27 4.04
N ASN A 418 13.69 21.07 2.99
CA ASN A 418 14.20 20.68 1.67
C ASN A 418 15.73 20.80 1.54
N GLU A 419 16.39 21.62 2.35
CA GLU A 419 17.80 21.99 2.12
C GLU A 419 18.80 21.25 3.03
N THR A 420 18.37 20.56 4.10
CA THR A 420 19.32 19.98 5.07
C THR A 420 19.65 18.49 4.84
N PHE A 421 18.67 17.63 4.53
CA PHE A 421 18.89 16.20 4.33
C PHE A 421 18.15 15.69 3.09
N THR A 422 18.89 15.59 1.97
CA THR A 422 18.37 14.96 0.76
C THR A 422 18.42 13.44 0.88
N ALA A 423 17.61 12.74 0.09
CA ALA A 423 17.62 11.27 0.05
C ALA A 423 19.00 10.72 -0.33
N ASP A 424 19.71 11.38 -1.25
CA ASP A 424 21.06 10.98 -1.66
C ASP A 424 22.08 11.18 -0.54
N TYR A 425 21.98 12.29 0.21
CA TYR A 425 22.87 12.55 1.34
C TYR A 425 22.66 11.54 2.48
N ILE A 426 21.41 11.19 2.80
CA ILE A 426 21.12 10.13 3.78
C ILE A 426 21.74 8.82 3.29
N LEU A 427 21.55 8.46 2.03
CA LEU A 427 22.09 7.21 1.47
C LEU A 427 23.62 7.19 1.50
N GLU A 428 24.29 8.30 1.19
CA GLU A 428 25.75 8.45 1.32
C GLU A 428 26.21 8.19 2.76
N ILE A 429 25.50 8.72 3.76
CA ILE A 429 25.77 8.42 5.16
C ILE A 429 25.62 6.92 5.43
N LEU A 430 24.51 6.30 5.02
CA LEU A 430 24.29 4.86 5.27
C LEU A 430 25.41 3.98 4.68
N ASN A 431 25.86 4.31 3.47
CA ASN A 431 26.94 3.57 2.79
C ASN A 431 28.30 3.70 3.50
N ARG A 432 28.51 4.76 4.30
CA ARG A 432 29.74 4.95 5.10
C ARG A 432 29.77 4.10 6.37
N TYR A 433 28.62 3.66 6.91
CA TYR A 433 28.55 3.00 8.22
C TYR A 433 27.84 1.62 8.21
N PRO A 434 28.28 0.64 7.39
CA PRO A 434 27.70 -0.70 7.40
C PRO A 434 27.80 -1.38 8.77
N ASP A 435 28.91 -1.22 9.49
CA ASP A 435 29.10 -1.84 10.81
C ASP A 435 28.08 -1.32 11.85
N LEU A 436 27.69 -0.04 11.78
CA LEU A 436 26.64 0.50 12.65
C LEU A 436 25.28 -0.08 12.28
N ILE A 437 24.97 -0.19 10.99
CA ILE A 437 23.72 -0.80 10.50
C ILE A 437 23.61 -2.24 11.01
N HIS A 438 24.71 -3.00 10.99
CA HIS A 438 24.78 -4.35 11.54
C HIS A 438 24.42 -4.37 13.04
N SER A 439 25.07 -3.56 13.88
CA SER A 439 24.76 -3.51 15.32
C SER A 439 23.33 -3.07 15.62
N LEU A 440 22.80 -2.11 14.84
CA LEU A 440 21.42 -1.62 14.97
C LEU A 440 20.41 -2.69 14.55
N TYR A 441 20.73 -3.46 13.51
CA TYR A 441 19.92 -4.60 13.08
C TYR A 441 19.90 -5.71 14.15
N LEU A 442 21.02 -6.04 14.78
CA LEU A 442 21.06 -7.04 15.86
C LEU A 442 20.10 -6.69 17.01
N SER A 443 20.03 -5.40 17.39
CA SER A 443 19.09 -4.91 18.39
C SER A 443 17.62 -5.04 17.96
N PHE A 444 17.34 -4.71 16.69
CA PHE A 444 16.01 -4.90 16.09
C PHE A 444 15.60 -6.38 16.07
N ALA A 445 16.50 -7.26 15.62
CA ALA A 445 16.28 -8.69 15.55
C ALA A 445 16.10 -9.31 16.93
N ASN A 446 16.91 -8.93 17.92
CA ASN A 446 16.76 -9.39 19.30
C ASN A 446 15.36 -9.06 19.88
N THR A 447 14.74 -7.98 19.42
CA THR A 447 13.41 -7.55 19.89
C THR A 447 12.26 -8.25 19.16
N HIS A 448 12.39 -8.45 17.84
CA HIS A 448 11.26 -8.88 16.99
C HIS A 448 11.37 -10.31 16.43
N TYR A 449 12.48 -11.01 16.65
CA TYR A 449 12.64 -12.38 16.21
C TYR A 449 11.99 -13.35 17.20
N VAL A 450 10.98 -14.11 16.76
CA VAL A 450 10.31 -15.12 17.59
C VAL A 450 11.09 -16.44 17.58
N GLN A 451 11.41 -16.95 18.77
CA GLN A 451 11.90 -18.32 18.95
C GLN A 451 10.68 -19.26 19.00
N THR A 452 10.32 -19.88 17.88
CA THR A 452 9.07 -20.64 17.79
C THR A 452 9.12 -22.03 18.45
N ARG A 453 10.28 -22.50 18.97
CA ARG A 453 10.45 -23.85 19.55
C ARG A 453 11.49 -23.85 20.68
N GLY A 454 11.18 -24.50 21.81
CA GLY A 454 11.94 -24.47 23.07
C GLY A 454 13.27 -25.23 23.06
N GLU A 455 13.92 -25.30 24.24
CA GLU A 455 15.31 -25.77 24.53
C GLU A 455 15.67 -27.22 24.12
N THR A 456 14.78 -27.96 23.43
CA THR A 456 14.95 -29.39 23.08
C THR A 456 15.04 -29.64 21.57
N ASP A 457 15.43 -28.64 20.78
CA ASP A 457 15.63 -28.79 19.34
C ASP A 457 17.14 -28.98 19.03
N ASP A 458 17.52 -30.11 18.43
CA ASP A 458 18.86 -30.39 17.86
C ASP A 458 19.13 -29.53 16.59
N PHE A 459 18.56 -28.33 16.51
CA PHE A 459 18.67 -27.45 15.34
C PHE A 459 19.94 -26.60 15.39
N ILE A 460 20.67 -26.58 14.28
CA ILE A 460 21.74 -25.60 14.04
C ILE A 460 21.08 -24.21 14.05
N PRO A 461 21.48 -23.29 14.94
CA PRO A 461 20.87 -21.98 15.00
C PRO A 461 21.01 -21.24 13.66
N THR A 462 20.03 -20.41 13.29
CA THR A 462 20.08 -19.65 12.02
C THR A 462 21.35 -18.80 11.97
N LEU A 463 21.97 -18.53 10.82
CA LEU A 463 23.21 -17.71 10.80
C LEU A 463 23.00 -16.33 11.44
N SER A 464 21.84 -15.71 11.25
CA SER A 464 21.44 -14.48 11.94
C SER A 464 21.36 -14.68 13.46
N TYR A 465 20.82 -15.81 13.92
CA TYR A 465 20.79 -16.17 15.34
C TYR A 465 22.18 -16.54 15.88
N LEU A 466 22.99 -17.29 15.12
CA LEU A 466 24.39 -17.59 15.46
C LEU A 466 25.15 -16.29 15.67
N ARG A 467 24.96 -15.29 14.80
CA ARG A 467 25.51 -13.94 14.99
C ARG A 467 24.96 -13.26 16.25
N ILE A 468 23.66 -13.32 16.53
CA ILE A 468 23.05 -12.80 17.78
C ILE A 468 23.58 -13.52 19.03
N THR A 469 23.90 -14.81 18.95
CA THR A 469 24.46 -15.59 20.07
C THR A 469 25.97 -15.45 20.21
N VAL A 470 26.69 -15.15 19.13
CA VAL A 470 28.14 -14.93 19.12
C VAL A 470 28.46 -13.48 19.50
N GLU A 471 27.67 -12.52 19.05
CA GLU A 471 27.79 -11.11 19.36
C GLU A 471 26.65 -10.67 20.27
N LYS A 472 26.99 -10.28 21.51
CA LYS A 472 26.01 -9.76 22.48
C LYS A 472 25.28 -8.53 21.87
N PRO A 473 23.94 -8.58 21.70
CA PRO A 473 23.18 -7.43 21.24
C PRO A 473 23.37 -6.25 22.20
N LEU A 474 23.72 -5.09 21.65
CA LEU A 474 23.88 -3.87 22.43
C LEU A 474 22.51 -3.33 22.84
N ASN A 475 22.42 -2.88 24.09
CA ASN A 475 21.25 -2.13 24.54
C ASN A 475 21.25 -0.70 23.97
N ASP A 476 20.14 0.02 24.17
CA ASP A 476 19.97 1.35 23.58
C ASP A 476 21.04 2.38 24.00
N ALA A 477 21.48 2.35 25.26
CA ALA A 477 22.51 3.26 25.76
C ALA A 477 23.89 2.92 25.15
N GLU A 478 24.21 1.62 25.06
CA GLU A 478 25.43 1.13 24.42
C GLU A 478 25.47 1.49 22.92
N LEU A 479 24.34 1.37 22.22
CA LEU A 479 24.21 1.78 20.81
C LEU A 479 24.42 3.28 20.64
N LYS A 480 23.84 4.09 21.53
CA LYS A 480 24.05 5.55 21.53
C LYS A 480 25.54 5.89 21.66
N ASP A 481 26.22 5.26 22.61
CA ASP A 481 27.66 5.48 22.82
C ASP A 481 28.49 5.00 21.64
N LEU A 482 28.11 3.89 21.01
CA LEU A 482 28.77 3.38 19.80
C LEU A 482 28.63 4.37 18.64
N ILE A 483 27.43 4.93 18.42
CA ILE A 483 27.19 5.94 17.37
C ILE A 483 28.03 7.18 17.64
N VAL A 484 28.07 7.68 18.87
CA VAL A 484 28.87 8.86 19.26
C VAL A 484 30.36 8.65 18.97
N LYS A 485 30.88 7.45 19.19
CA LYS A 485 32.29 7.12 18.96
C LYS A 485 32.66 6.95 17.49
N ARG A 486 31.69 6.55 16.65
CA ARG A 486 31.93 6.15 15.26
C ARG A 486 31.54 7.23 14.24
N ALA A 487 30.53 8.04 14.52
CA ALA A 487 30.07 9.08 13.61
C ALA A 487 31.13 10.20 13.47
N ASN A 488 31.37 10.63 12.24
CA ASN A 488 32.36 11.66 11.92
C ASN A 488 31.88 13.08 12.28
N ASP A 489 30.57 13.33 12.19
CA ASP A 489 29.97 14.63 12.45
C ASP A 489 28.54 14.50 13.04
N GLU A 490 27.94 15.66 13.37
CA GLU A 490 26.61 15.73 14.00
C GLU A 490 25.46 15.30 13.08
N ASN A 491 25.62 15.40 11.76
CA ASN A 491 24.61 14.98 10.79
C ASN A 491 24.63 13.47 10.65
N ASP A 492 25.81 12.87 10.53
CA ASP A 492 26.01 11.42 10.52
C ASP A 492 25.46 10.79 11.80
N ARG A 493 25.79 11.38 12.95
CA ARG A 493 25.28 10.96 14.26
C ARG A 493 23.76 10.97 14.31
N LEU A 494 23.13 12.03 13.83
CA LEU A 494 21.66 12.13 13.85
C LEU A 494 21.00 11.06 12.98
N VAL A 495 21.51 10.84 11.77
CA VAL A 495 20.99 9.79 10.88
C VAL A 495 21.04 8.44 11.57
N MET A 496 22.15 8.12 12.22
CA MET A 496 22.30 6.87 12.97
C MET A 496 21.45 6.82 14.25
N ASP A 497 21.27 7.93 14.95
CA ASP A 497 20.37 8.00 16.13
C ASP A 497 18.90 7.74 15.74
N TYR A 498 18.46 8.10 14.52
CA TYR A 498 17.12 7.77 14.06
C TYR A 498 16.89 6.28 13.78
N PHE A 499 17.93 5.48 13.53
CA PHE A 499 17.76 4.01 13.53
C PHE A 499 17.36 3.50 14.92
N ARG A 500 17.92 4.08 15.99
CA ARG A 500 17.50 3.74 17.36
C ARG A 500 16.05 4.13 17.60
N ILE A 501 15.64 5.32 17.14
CA ILE A 501 14.25 5.77 17.23
C ILE A 501 13.31 4.80 16.49
N PHE A 502 13.69 4.35 15.29
CA PHE A 502 12.91 3.36 14.54
C PHE A 502 12.72 2.07 15.33
N ASN A 503 13.81 1.51 15.87
CA ASN A 503 13.78 0.28 16.67
C ASN A 503 12.88 0.41 17.91
N GLN A 504 13.03 1.49 18.66
CA GLN A 504 12.23 1.75 19.87
C GLN A 504 10.75 1.96 19.56
N SER A 505 10.44 2.52 18.39
CA SER A 505 9.08 2.84 17.99
C SER A 505 8.35 1.63 17.41
N CYS A 506 9.06 0.61 16.92
CA CYS A 506 8.45 -0.56 16.30
C CYS A 506 7.78 -1.47 17.34
N LEU A 507 6.45 -1.59 17.27
CA LEU A 507 5.65 -2.41 18.19
C LEU A 507 5.34 -3.81 17.62
N LYS A 508 5.08 -3.88 16.31
CA LYS A 508 4.83 -5.12 15.56
C LYS A 508 5.47 -5.04 14.19
N THR A 509 5.94 -6.17 13.67
CA THR A 509 6.41 -6.26 12.29
C THR A 509 6.20 -7.67 11.74
N ASN A 510 5.93 -7.78 10.44
CA ASN A 510 5.89 -9.05 9.72
C ASN A 510 7.25 -9.42 9.11
N PHE A 511 8.33 -8.68 9.39
CA PHE A 511 9.64 -8.83 8.75
C PHE A 511 10.15 -10.28 8.69
N TYR A 512 9.91 -11.07 9.74
CA TYR A 512 10.38 -12.46 9.84
C TYR A 512 9.36 -13.51 9.34
N THR A 513 8.16 -13.11 8.94
CA THR A 513 7.10 -14.01 8.47
C THR A 513 7.41 -14.54 7.05
N PRO A 514 7.29 -15.86 6.76
CA PRO A 514 7.73 -16.44 5.49
C PRO A 514 6.76 -16.27 4.29
N THR A 515 5.49 -15.90 4.51
CA THR A 515 4.46 -15.82 3.45
C THR A 515 4.04 -14.38 3.10
N LYS A 516 4.80 -13.39 3.57
CA LYS A 516 4.49 -11.97 3.38
C LYS A 516 4.69 -11.50 1.94
N VAL A 517 3.93 -10.49 1.54
CA VAL A 517 4.00 -9.86 0.20
C VAL A 517 4.54 -8.44 0.21
N ALA A 518 4.53 -7.80 1.38
CA ALA A 518 5.15 -6.51 1.64
C ALA A 518 5.59 -6.47 3.12
N LEU A 519 6.49 -5.56 3.44
CA LEU A 519 6.95 -5.33 4.80
C LEU A 519 6.05 -4.31 5.48
N SER A 520 5.60 -4.62 6.69
CA SER A 520 4.77 -3.74 7.50
C SER A 520 5.34 -3.56 8.90
N PHE A 521 5.21 -2.35 9.41
CA PHE A 521 5.67 -1.96 10.75
C PHE A 521 4.60 -1.15 11.44
N ARG A 522 4.11 -1.62 12.59
CA ARG A 522 3.23 -0.87 13.49
C ARG A 522 4.10 -0.04 14.44
N LEU A 523 4.15 1.27 14.24
CA LEU A 523 5.02 2.19 14.96
C LEU A 523 4.28 3.00 16.02
N HIS A 524 4.88 3.21 17.19
CA HIS A 524 4.46 4.20 18.18
C HIS A 524 4.93 5.61 17.75
N PRO A 525 4.03 6.55 17.45
CA PRO A 525 4.37 7.82 16.80
C PRO A 525 4.90 8.91 17.76
N ALA A 526 5.39 8.55 18.95
CA ALA A 526 5.78 9.52 19.99
C ALA A 526 7.04 10.33 19.65
N PHE A 527 7.81 9.87 18.67
CA PHE A 527 8.99 10.58 18.18
C PHE A 527 8.62 11.80 17.30
N LEU A 528 7.36 11.94 16.89
CA LEU A 528 6.92 13.08 16.10
C LEU A 528 6.92 14.37 16.94
N PRO A 529 7.50 15.48 16.44
CA PRO A 529 7.53 16.73 17.18
C PRO A 529 6.15 17.37 17.27
N LEU A 530 5.72 17.72 18.49
CA LEU A 530 4.42 18.34 18.77
C LEU A 530 4.25 19.71 18.09
N GLU A 531 5.36 20.42 17.85
CA GLU A 531 5.33 21.72 17.17
C GLU A 531 4.92 21.59 15.70
N GLU A 532 5.15 20.43 15.10
CA GLU A 532 4.76 20.13 13.71
C GLU A 532 3.45 19.36 13.62
N TYR A 533 3.26 18.42 14.52
CA TYR A 533 2.13 17.50 14.57
C TYR A 533 1.44 17.69 15.93
N PRO A 534 0.69 18.79 16.12
CA PRO A 534 0.15 19.19 17.42
C PRO A 534 -0.92 18.23 17.96
N GLN A 535 -1.52 17.42 17.09
CA GLN A 535 -2.41 16.35 17.48
C GLN A 535 -1.63 15.03 17.44
N PRO A 536 -1.35 14.41 18.59
CA PRO A 536 -0.65 13.13 18.62
C PRO A 536 -1.45 12.04 17.92
N LEU A 537 -0.77 11.24 17.11
CA LEU A 537 -1.33 10.02 16.54
C LEU A 537 -1.41 8.92 17.62
N TYR A 538 -2.43 8.07 17.52
CA TYR A 538 -2.53 6.84 18.32
C TYR A 538 -1.68 5.73 17.71
N GLY A 539 -1.67 5.64 16.38
CA GLY A 539 -0.91 4.61 15.68
C GLY A 539 -0.54 4.96 14.26
N MET A 540 0.59 4.41 13.83
CA MET A 540 1.13 4.54 12.49
C MET A 540 1.52 3.16 11.98
N PHE A 541 1.12 2.85 10.75
CA PHE A 541 1.64 1.72 10.01
C PHE A 541 2.50 2.26 8.87
N LEU A 542 3.71 1.74 8.73
CA LEU A 542 4.56 1.94 7.56
C LEU A 542 4.54 0.66 6.75
N VAL A 543 4.23 0.76 5.45
CA VAL A 543 4.25 -0.36 4.52
C VAL A 543 5.24 -0.09 3.40
N VAL A 544 6.08 -1.07 3.09
CA VAL A 544 7.09 -1.02 2.05
C VAL A 544 6.99 -2.26 1.16
N SER A 545 6.90 -2.03 -0.15
CA SER A 545 6.85 -3.06 -1.19
C SER A 545 7.75 -2.68 -2.36
N SER A 546 7.97 -3.59 -3.31
CA SER A 546 8.79 -3.35 -4.50
C SER A 546 8.30 -2.20 -5.40
N GLU A 547 6.98 -1.96 -5.46
CA GLU A 547 6.37 -0.97 -6.34
C GLU A 547 5.82 0.26 -5.61
N SER A 548 5.80 0.25 -4.28
CA SER A 548 5.16 1.31 -3.51
C SER A 548 5.61 1.38 -2.06
N ARG A 549 5.46 2.57 -1.48
CA ARG A 549 5.57 2.83 -0.05
C ARG A 549 4.33 3.56 0.43
N GLY A 550 3.93 3.34 1.68
CA GLY A 550 2.72 3.97 2.20
C GLY A 550 2.65 4.02 3.71
N PHE A 551 1.74 4.87 4.18
CA PHE A 551 1.41 5.00 5.59
C PHE A 551 -0.06 4.68 5.84
N HIS A 552 -0.39 4.20 7.03
CA HIS A 552 -1.73 4.23 7.60
C HIS A 552 -1.65 4.96 8.94
N LEU A 553 -2.32 6.11 9.07
CA LEU A 553 -2.27 6.92 10.28
C LEU A 553 -3.64 6.92 10.94
N ARG A 554 -3.68 6.76 12.26
CA ARG A 554 -4.91 6.85 13.06
C ARG A 554 -4.72 7.69 14.31
N PHE A 555 -5.70 8.54 14.59
CA PHE A 555 -5.69 9.43 15.75
C PHE A 555 -6.25 8.78 17.01
N ARG A 556 -7.09 7.76 16.89
CA ARG A 556 -7.70 7.05 18.02
C ARG A 556 -7.59 5.54 17.83
N ASP A 557 -7.93 4.80 18.87
CA ASP A 557 -7.95 3.33 18.83
C ASP A 557 -9.01 2.86 17.83
N ILE A 558 -10.27 3.24 18.06
CA ILE A 558 -11.34 3.12 17.06
C ILE A 558 -11.21 4.31 16.12
N ALA A 559 -10.79 4.06 14.89
CA ALA A 559 -10.63 5.11 13.87
C ALA A 559 -10.96 4.60 12.48
N ARG A 560 -11.49 5.50 11.65
CA ARG A 560 -11.96 5.21 10.30
C ARG A 560 -11.49 6.24 9.27
N GLY A 561 -11.12 5.75 8.09
CA GLY A 561 -10.89 6.61 6.94
C GLY A 561 -10.37 5.91 5.69
N GLY A 562 -10.38 6.67 4.60
CA GLY A 562 -10.11 6.16 3.26
C GLY A 562 -8.64 5.88 2.96
N ILE A 563 -8.38 5.02 1.96
CA ILE A 563 -7.05 4.76 1.42
C ILE A 563 -6.92 5.41 0.04
N ARG A 564 -5.88 6.23 -0.14
CA ARG A 564 -5.57 6.91 -1.39
C ARG A 564 -4.36 6.28 -2.08
N ILE A 565 -4.41 6.14 -3.40
CA ILE A 565 -3.23 5.82 -4.21
C ILE A 565 -2.79 7.07 -4.97
N VAL A 566 -1.56 7.51 -4.74
CA VAL A 566 -0.92 8.64 -5.39
C VAL A 566 -0.08 8.14 -6.57
N LYS A 567 -0.43 8.60 -7.78
CA LYS A 567 0.29 8.32 -9.02
C LYS A 567 1.16 9.52 -9.39
N SER A 568 2.35 9.27 -9.90
CA SER A 568 3.32 10.31 -10.24
C SER A 568 3.71 10.19 -11.72
N PRO A 569 3.30 11.14 -12.58
CA PRO A 569 3.48 11.00 -14.04
C PRO A 569 4.94 11.10 -14.50
N ASN A 570 5.84 11.61 -13.64
CA ASN A 570 7.26 11.75 -13.94
C ASN A 570 8.11 11.73 -12.66
N PRO A 571 9.45 11.55 -12.76
CA PRO A 571 10.35 11.48 -11.60
C PRO A 571 10.33 12.72 -10.69
N GLU A 572 10.13 13.92 -11.25
CA GLU A 572 10.08 15.16 -10.49
C GLU A 572 8.83 15.21 -9.60
N ALA A 573 7.67 14.90 -10.17
CA ALA A 573 6.42 14.77 -9.44
C ALA A 573 6.51 13.70 -8.34
N TYR A 574 7.16 12.56 -8.63
CA TYR A 574 7.42 11.53 -7.63
C TYR A 574 8.29 12.05 -6.48
N ALA A 575 9.38 12.76 -6.76
CA ALA A 575 10.25 13.33 -5.73
C ALA A 575 9.53 14.37 -4.86
N ILE A 576 8.57 15.13 -5.42
CA ILE A 576 7.70 16.04 -4.67
C ILE A 576 6.75 15.25 -3.77
N ASN A 577 6.00 14.31 -4.36
CA ASN A 577 5.00 13.49 -3.65
C ASN A 577 5.64 12.65 -2.53
N ALA A 578 6.81 12.06 -2.77
CA ALA A 578 7.57 11.32 -1.77
C ALA A 578 7.93 12.18 -0.56
N ARG A 579 8.30 13.46 -0.77
CA ARG A 579 8.63 14.37 0.33
C ARG A 579 7.41 14.77 1.16
N SER A 580 6.26 14.99 0.51
CA SER A 580 5.02 15.43 1.18
C SER A 580 4.11 14.27 1.63
N LEU A 581 4.45 13.02 1.32
CA LEU A 581 3.59 11.85 1.53
C LEU A 581 3.02 11.76 2.96
N PHE A 582 3.90 11.84 3.97
CA PHE A 582 3.47 11.75 5.36
C PHE A 582 2.63 12.97 5.79
N ASP A 583 3.02 14.18 5.37
CA ASP A 583 2.30 15.41 5.71
C ASP A 583 0.88 15.39 5.13
N GLU A 584 0.75 14.96 3.86
CA GLU A 584 -0.55 14.80 3.22
C GLU A 584 -1.39 13.76 3.98
N ASN A 585 -0.82 12.59 4.28
CA ASN A 585 -1.52 11.54 5.02
C ASN A 585 -1.99 12.04 6.40
N TYR A 586 -1.13 12.74 7.15
CA TYR A 586 -1.46 13.27 8.48
C TYR A 586 -2.58 14.30 8.39
N ASN A 587 -2.49 15.25 7.45
CA ASN A 587 -3.49 16.31 7.28
C ASN A 587 -4.85 15.76 6.84
N LEU A 588 -4.86 14.74 5.97
CA LEU A 588 -6.09 14.05 5.58
C LEU A 588 -6.72 13.31 6.77
N ALA A 589 -5.92 12.56 7.54
CA ALA A 589 -6.39 11.87 8.74
C ALA A 589 -6.91 12.85 9.83
N ASN A 590 -6.23 14.00 10.00
CA ASN A 590 -6.63 15.03 10.97
C ASN A 590 -7.90 15.77 10.52
N THR A 591 -8.10 15.92 9.22
CA THR A 591 -9.37 16.42 8.68
C THR A 591 -10.50 15.41 8.95
N GLN A 592 -10.22 14.12 8.79
CA GLN A 592 -11.17 13.05 9.11
C GLN A 592 -11.54 13.03 10.60
N GLN A 593 -10.58 13.28 11.50
CA GLN A 593 -10.83 13.38 12.95
C GLN A 593 -11.86 14.46 13.27
N ARG A 594 -11.76 15.63 12.62
CA ARG A 594 -12.71 16.75 12.82
C ARG A 594 -14.10 16.47 12.24
N LYS A 595 -14.18 15.68 11.17
CA LYS A 595 -15.47 15.28 10.57
C LYS A 595 -16.23 14.27 11.41
N ASN A 596 -15.52 13.40 12.13
CA ASN A 596 -16.12 12.26 12.81
C ASN A 596 -16.71 12.57 14.20
N LYS A 597 -16.83 13.84 14.59
CA LYS A 597 -17.37 14.28 15.90
C LYS A 597 -18.72 13.68 16.32
N ASP A 598 -19.56 13.27 15.37
CA ASP A 598 -20.91 12.73 15.64
C ASP A 598 -20.98 11.19 15.64
N ILE A 599 -19.85 10.53 15.46
CA ILE A 599 -19.76 9.08 15.30
C ILE A 599 -18.67 8.50 16.22
N PRO A 600 -18.70 7.21 16.56
CA PRO A 600 -17.74 6.62 17.50
C PRO A 600 -16.29 6.61 17.01
N GLU A 601 -16.04 6.67 15.70
CA GLU A 601 -14.69 6.48 15.17
C GLU A 601 -13.89 7.78 15.07
N GLY A 602 -12.67 7.81 15.60
CA GLY A 602 -11.69 8.86 15.28
C GLY A 602 -11.27 8.86 13.81
N GLY A 603 -10.43 9.82 13.43
CA GLY A 603 -9.90 9.95 12.09
C GLY A 603 -8.74 9.01 11.81
N SER A 604 -8.80 8.33 10.67
CA SER A 604 -7.64 7.65 10.08
C SER A 604 -7.52 7.94 8.59
N LYS A 605 -6.38 7.60 8.00
CA LYS A 605 -6.16 7.66 6.54
C LYS A 605 -5.00 6.78 6.13
N GLY A 606 -5.14 6.10 4.99
CA GLY A 606 -4.03 5.45 4.30
C GLY A 606 -3.62 6.21 3.04
N VAL A 607 -2.32 6.30 2.77
CA VAL A 607 -1.81 6.82 1.49
C VAL A 607 -0.72 5.87 0.98
N ILE A 608 -0.87 5.44 -0.26
CA ILE A 608 0.07 4.58 -1.00
C ILE A 608 0.67 5.41 -2.13
N LEU A 609 1.99 5.60 -2.10
CA LEU A 609 2.73 6.24 -3.19
C LEU A 609 3.35 5.15 -4.06
N LEU A 610 2.94 5.13 -5.34
CA LEU A 610 3.57 4.26 -6.34
C LEU A 610 4.92 4.83 -6.75
N ASP A 611 5.91 3.95 -6.90
CA ASP A 611 7.20 4.29 -7.47
C ASP A 611 7.05 4.67 -8.96
N VAL A 612 8.05 5.37 -9.49
CA VAL A 612 8.04 5.88 -10.88
C VAL A 612 7.85 4.71 -11.87
N ASN A 613 6.99 4.90 -12.88
CA ASN A 613 6.64 3.92 -13.91
C ASN A 613 5.86 2.68 -13.41
N GLN A 614 5.37 2.67 -12.16
CA GLN A 614 4.58 1.56 -11.60
C GLN A 614 3.07 1.86 -11.59
N GLU A 615 2.58 2.80 -12.40
CA GLU A 615 1.17 3.25 -12.39
C GLU A 615 0.17 2.13 -12.71
N SER A 616 0.56 1.18 -13.57
CA SER A 616 -0.25 0.01 -13.93
C SER A 616 -0.39 -1.01 -12.78
N LYS A 617 0.44 -0.89 -11.72
CA LYS A 617 0.45 -1.79 -10.56
C LYS A 617 -0.34 -1.28 -9.37
N ALA A 618 -1.17 -0.24 -9.54
CA ALA A 618 -1.97 0.34 -8.46
C ALA A 618 -2.78 -0.70 -7.66
N ALA A 619 -3.45 -1.63 -8.36
CA ALA A 619 -4.21 -2.71 -7.71
C ALA A 619 -3.30 -3.64 -6.90
N GLY A 620 -2.20 -4.14 -7.48
CA GLY A 620 -1.24 -5.00 -6.78
C GLY A 620 -0.60 -4.35 -5.56
N ALA A 621 -0.25 -3.06 -5.65
CA ALA A 621 0.26 -2.28 -4.53
C ALA A 621 -0.76 -2.18 -3.38
N PHE A 622 -2.03 -1.94 -3.71
CA PHE A 622 -3.12 -1.95 -2.73
C PHE A 622 -3.31 -3.33 -2.11
N GLU A 623 -3.32 -4.40 -2.90
CA GLU A 623 -3.43 -5.78 -2.42
C GLU A 623 -2.33 -6.11 -1.40
N LYS A 624 -1.08 -5.78 -1.74
CA LYS A 624 0.08 -5.97 -0.84
C LYS A 624 0.01 -5.11 0.42
N TYR A 625 -0.48 -3.87 0.30
CA TYR A 625 -0.66 -2.98 1.42
C TYR A 625 -1.65 -3.54 2.45
N ILE A 626 -2.78 -4.06 1.98
CA ILE A 626 -3.79 -4.67 2.84
C ILE A 626 -3.31 -5.99 3.45
N ASP A 627 -2.76 -6.89 2.63
CA ASP A 627 -2.30 -8.20 3.10
C ASP A 627 -1.20 -8.07 4.18
N SER A 628 -0.25 -7.15 3.99
CA SER A 628 0.83 -6.92 4.97
C SER A 628 0.35 -6.24 6.26
N ILE A 629 -0.68 -5.38 6.23
CA ILE A 629 -1.29 -4.87 7.47
C ILE A 629 -2.03 -5.99 8.19
N MET A 630 -2.73 -6.88 7.48
CA MET A 630 -3.39 -8.04 8.08
C MET A 630 -2.40 -9.02 8.72
N ASP A 631 -1.17 -9.11 8.21
CA ASP A 631 -0.08 -9.83 8.88
C ASP A 631 0.26 -9.27 10.27
N LEU A 632 -0.14 -8.05 10.62
CA LEU A 632 0.05 -7.50 11.96
C LEU A 632 -1.18 -7.63 12.86
N LEU A 633 -2.36 -7.76 12.27
CA LEU A 633 -3.64 -7.78 12.99
C LEU A 633 -4.10 -9.20 13.32
N LEU A 634 -3.88 -10.15 12.42
CA LEU A 634 -4.43 -11.50 12.55
C LEU A 634 -3.57 -12.39 13.47
N PRO A 635 -4.17 -13.30 14.26
CA PRO A 635 -3.42 -14.28 15.02
C PRO A 635 -2.74 -15.31 14.10
N PRO A 636 -1.67 -15.98 14.56
CA PRO A 636 -0.93 -16.99 13.78
C PRO A 636 -1.73 -18.27 13.48
N THR A 637 -2.96 -18.39 14.00
CA THR A 637 -3.90 -19.49 13.73
C THR A 637 -4.70 -19.31 12.45
N SER A 638 -4.56 -18.17 11.77
CA SER A 638 -5.31 -17.85 10.55
C SER A 638 -4.88 -18.73 9.36
N PRO A 639 -5.78 -19.07 8.41
CA PRO A 639 -5.43 -19.81 7.21
C PRO A 639 -4.27 -19.15 6.44
N GLY A 640 -3.14 -19.86 6.37
CA GLY A 640 -1.87 -19.34 5.85
C GLY A 640 -0.74 -19.70 6.82
N ILE A 641 0.43 -20.11 6.32
CA ILE A 641 1.56 -20.49 7.17
C ILE A 641 2.11 -19.20 7.80
N LYS A 642 1.59 -18.81 8.97
CA LYS A 642 2.01 -17.62 9.69
C LYS A 642 2.67 -18.01 11.01
N ASP A 643 3.97 -17.77 11.11
CA ASP A 643 4.67 -17.81 12.39
C ASP A 643 4.13 -16.69 13.31
N PRO A 644 4.08 -16.90 14.64
CA PRO A 644 3.79 -15.83 15.58
C PRO A 644 4.73 -14.63 15.37
N ILE A 645 4.20 -13.43 15.57
CA ILE A 645 4.99 -12.19 15.59
C ILE A 645 5.13 -11.70 17.02
N VAL A 646 6.17 -10.91 17.31
CA VAL A 646 6.26 -10.20 18.59
C VAL A 646 5.26 -9.05 18.61
N ASP A 647 4.33 -9.09 19.56
CA ASP A 647 3.36 -8.03 19.82
C ASP A 647 3.75 -7.24 21.08
N LEU A 648 4.41 -6.09 20.89
CA LEU A 648 4.71 -5.15 21.98
C LEU A 648 3.56 -4.16 22.26
N HIS A 649 2.49 -4.17 21.46
CA HIS A 649 1.30 -3.37 21.70
C HIS A 649 0.39 -4.01 22.76
N GLY A 650 0.31 -5.34 22.77
CA GLY A 650 -0.39 -6.14 23.78
C GLY A 650 -1.91 -5.99 23.78
N LYS A 651 -2.49 -5.47 22.69
CA LYS A 651 -3.94 -5.26 22.54
C LYS A 651 -4.39 -5.69 21.14
N GLU A 652 -5.62 -6.20 21.07
CA GLU A 652 -6.28 -6.47 19.80
C GLU A 652 -6.57 -5.15 19.08
N GLU A 653 -6.29 -5.09 17.78
CA GLU A 653 -6.49 -3.92 16.94
C GLU A 653 -7.42 -4.28 15.79
N ILE A 654 -8.48 -3.48 15.62
CA ILE A 654 -9.38 -3.56 14.46
C ILE A 654 -9.25 -2.25 13.69
N LEU A 655 -9.12 -2.33 12.37
CA LEU A 655 -9.03 -1.15 11.50
C LEU A 655 -10.30 -1.05 10.66
N PHE A 656 -10.84 0.16 10.54
CA PHE A 656 -11.98 0.46 9.67
C PHE A 656 -11.51 1.32 8.51
N MET A 657 -11.43 0.73 7.33
CA MET A 657 -10.90 1.37 6.14
C MET A 657 -12.04 1.76 5.17
N GLY A 658 -11.74 2.61 4.20
CA GLY A 658 -12.70 2.96 3.16
C GLY A 658 -12.00 3.35 1.85
N PRO A 659 -12.76 3.63 0.79
CA PRO A 659 -12.20 4.11 -0.45
C PRO A 659 -11.82 5.60 -0.36
N ASP A 660 -10.89 6.00 -1.22
CA ASP A 660 -10.57 7.38 -1.60
C ASP A 660 -10.14 7.37 -3.09
N GLU A 661 -9.44 8.41 -3.54
CA GLU A 661 -8.93 8.52 -4.90
C GLU A 661 -8.15 7.24 -5.30
N ASN A 662 -8.56 6.67 -6.44
CA ASN A 662 -8.00 5.47 -7.08
C ASN A 662 -8.20 4.12 -6.33
N THR A 663 -9.08 4.01 -5.33
CA THR A 663 -9.29 2.74 -4.59
C THR A 663 -10.73 2.20 -4.56
N ALA A 664 -11.72 2.95 -5.05
CA ALA A 664 -13.14 2.59 -4.95
C ALA A 664 -13.49 1.20 -5.51
N ASN A 665 -12.85 0.75 -6.59
CA ASN A 665 -13.09 -0.55 -7.21
C ASN A 665 -12.33 -1.72 -6.54
N LEU A 666 -11.52 -1.46 -5.51
CA LEU A 666 -10.66 -2.45 -4.86
C LEU A 666 -11.17 -2.89 -3.48
N VAL A 667 -12.17 -2.19 -2.93
CA VAL A 667 -12.66 -2.45 -1.56
C VAL A 667 -13.38 -3.79 -1.41
N ASP A 668 -14.10 -4.24 -2.45
CA ASP A 668 -14.76 -5.55 -2.47
C ASP A 668 -13.74 -6.69 -2.35
N TRP A 669 -12.64 -6.58 -3.11
CA TRP A 669 -11.52 -7.53 -3.00
C TRP A 669 -10.95 -7.54 -1.58
N ALA A 670 -10.74 -6.38 -0.96
CA ALA A 670 -10.18 -6.31 0.38
C ALA A 670 -11.09 -6.94 1.45
N THR A 671 -12.41 -6.75 1.33
CA THR A 671 -13.41 -7.39 2.21
C THR A 671 -13.42 -8.91 2.04
N GLU A 672 -13.43 -9.40 0.80
CA GLU A 672 -13.39 -10.83 0.51
C GLU A 672 -12.05 -11.46 0.94
N HIS A 673 -10.95 -10.76 0.72
CA HIS A 673 -9.63 -11.17 1.18
C HIS A 673 -9.56 -11.30 2.71
N ALA A 674 -10.13 -10.34 3.44
CA ALA A 674 -10.26 -10.42 4.90
C ALA A 674 -11.04 -11.66 5.35
N ARG A 675 -12.15 -11.96 4.66
CA ARG A 675 -12.96 -13.15 4.93
C ARG A 675 -12.18 -14.44 4.67
N ASN A 676 -11.48 -14.53 3.54
CA ASN A 676 -10.69 -15.70 3.15
C ASN A 676 -9.50 -15.96 4.07
N ARG A 677 -8.90 -14.89 4.59
CA ARG A 677 -7.83 -14.95 5.62
C ARG A 677 -8.36 -15.25 7.03
N GLY A 678 -9.67 -15.46 7.20
CA GLY A 678 -10.29 -15.80 8.48
C GLY A 678 -10.38 -14.64 9.47
N ALA A 679 -10.39 -13.40 9.00
CA ALA A 679 -10.54 -12.24 9.87
C ALA A 679 -11.97 -12.21 10.47
N PRO A 680 -12.15 -12.23 11.79
CA PRO A 680 -13.49 -12.22 12.40
C PRO A 680 -14.26 -10.92 12.11
N TRP A 681 -13.54 -9.84 11.84
CA TRP A 681 -14.07 -8.50 11.55
C TRP A 681 -14.18 -8.20 10.04
N TRP A 682 -14.12 -9.22 9.17
CA TRP A 682 -14.08 -9.02 7.72
C TRP A 682 -15.20 -8.13 7.17
N LYS A 683 -16.42 -8.23 7.75
CA LYS A 683 -17.60 -7.42 7.37
C LYS A 683 -17.37 -5.92 7.53
N SER A 684 -16.72 -5.53 8.63
CA SER A 684 -16.47 -4.15 9.00
C SER A 684 -15.13 -3.61 8.51
N PHE A 685 -14.24 -4.46 7.98
CA PHE A 685 -12.88 -4.06 7.62
C PHE A 685 -12.84 -2.89 6.62
N PHE A 686 -13.73 -2.95 5.63
CA PHE A 686 -13.90 -1.91 4.63
C PHE A 686 -15.35 -1.42 4.59
N THR A 687 -15.48 -0.11 4.43
CA THR A 687 -16.73 0.60 4.19
C THR A 687 -16.83 1.05 2.74
N GLY A 688 -18.04 1.36 2.26
CA GLY A 688 -18.24 1.78 0.87
C GLY A 688 -18.08 0.64 -0.15
N LYS A 689 -18.22 -0.60 0.33
CA LYS A 689 -18.26 -1.82 -0.48
C LYS A 689 -19.58 -1.93 -1.25
N SER A 690 -19.62 -2.83 -2.23
CA SER A 690 -20.85 -3.08 -2.98
C SER A 690 -21.94 -3.70 -2.09
N GLN A 691 -23.18 -3.60 -2.54
CA GLN A 691 -24.32 -4.18 -1.84
C GLN A 691 -24.23 -5.72 -1.73
N LYS A 692 -23.45 -6.37 -2.60
CA LYS A 692 -23.14 -7.82 -2.53
C LYS A 692 -22.46 -8.19 -1.21
N TYR A 693 -21.60 -7.32 -0.70
CA TYR A 693 -20.91 -7.51 0.58
C TYR A 693 -21.53 -6.69 1.72
N GLY A 694 -22.77 -6.21 1.54
CA GLY A 694 -23.51 -5.48 2.56
C GLY A 694 -23.11 -4.02 2.76
N GLY A 695 -22.42 -3.44 1.78
CA GLY A 695 -22.07 -2.01 1.83
C GLY A 695 -23.22 -1.09 1.42
N ILE A 696 -23.10 0.18 1.77
CA ILE A 696 -24.07 1.23 1.42
C ILE A 696 -23.41 2.19 0.42
N PRO A 697 -23.66 2.04 -0.89
CA PRO A 697 -23.06 2.92 -1.90
C PRO A 697 -23.50 4.37 -1.69
N HIS A 698 -22.58 5.21 -1.21
CA HIS A 698 -22.90 6.61 -0.86
C HIS A 698 -23.43 7.40 -2.05
N ASP A 699 -22.86 7.14 -3.23
CA ASP A 699 -23.21 7.79 -4.48
C ASP A 699 -24.64 7.47 -4.93
N MET A 700 -25.06 6.21 -4.78
CA MET A 700 -26.41 5.75 -5.15
C MET A 700 -27.50 6.42 -4.30
N TYR A 701 -27.22 6.64 -3.01
CA TYR A 701 -28.18 7.18 -2.04
C TYR A 701 -27.97 8.66 -1.72
N GLY A 702 -27.03 9.32 -2.39
CA GLY A 702 -26.67 10.72 -2.20
C GLY A 702 -26.30 11.06 -0.75
N MET A 703 -25.64 10.15 -0.03
CA MET A 703 -25.46 10.25 1.43
C MET A 703 -24.78 11.55 1.84
N THR A 704 -23.72 11.95 1.14
CA THR A 704 -23.01 13.21 1.41
C THR A 704 -23.87 14.42 1.09
N THR A 705 -24.56 14.39 -0.05
CA THR A 705 -25.46 15.46 -0.50
C THR A 705 -26.60 15.70 0.48
N LEU A 706 -27.18 14.65 1.07
CA LEU A 706 -28.24 14.81 2.07
C LEU A 706 -27.81 15.73 3.22
N SER A 707 -26.56 15.58 3.69
CA SER A 707 -26.01 16.45 4.72
C SER A 707 -25.87 17.89 4.22
N VAL A 708 -25.31 18.10 3.02
CA VAL A 708 -25.16 19.43 2.40
C VAL A 708 -26.52 20.13 2.24
N ARG A 709 -27.53 19.39 1.76
CA ARG A 709 -28.88 19.90 1.54
C ARG A 709 -29.55 20.34 2.83
N GLU A 710 -29.33 19.67 3.96
CA GLU A 710 -29.92 20.11 5.24
C GLU A 710 -29.37 21.47 5.70
N TYR A 711 -28.12 21.82 5.37
CA TYR A 711 -27.61 23.18 5.62
C TYR A 711 -28.25 24.21 4.68
N VAL A 712 -28.40 23.86 3.40
CA VAL A 712 -29.08 24.72 2.42
C VAL A 712 -30.54 24.97 2.83
N LEU A 713 -31.28 23.91 3.15
CA LEU A 713 -32.66 23.97 3.63
C LEU A 713 -32.75 24.72 4.96
N GLY A 714 -31.79 24.53 5.88
CA GLY A 714 -31.71 25.28 7.12
C GLY A 714 -31.62 26.79 6.90
N ILE A 715 -30.82 27.24 5.92
CA ILE A 715 -30.74 28.66 5.53
C ILE A 715 -32.10 29.14 5.01
N TYR A 716 -32.74 28.37 4.13
CA TYR A 716 -34.04 28.73 3.57
C TYR A 716 -35.13 28.83 4.64
N ASP A 717 -35.16 27.89 5.58
CA ASP A 717 -36.13 27.86 6.69
C ASP A 717 -35.93 29.02 7.66
N LYS A 718 -34.68 29.38 7.97
CA LYS A 718 -34.33 30.49 8.87
C LYS A 718 -34.63 31.84 8.25
N LEU A 719 -34.30 32.01 6.96
CA LEU A 719 -34.46 33.28 6.25
C LEU A 719 -35.80 33.40 5.49
N LYS A 720 -36.66 32.37 5.56
CA LYS A 720 -37.96 32.30 4.88
C LYS A 720 -37.85 32.52 3.37
N LEU A 721 -36.87 31.86 2.75
CA LEU A 721 -36.60 31.95 1.31
C LEU A 721 -37.36 30.86 0.54
N ASP A 722 -37.87 31.20 -0.64
CA ASP A 722 -38.46 30.25 -1.57
C ASP A 722 -37.36 29.66 -2.48
N PRO A 723 -37.04 28.35 -2.37
CA PRO A 723 -35.98 27.72 -3.14
C PRO A 723 -36.14 27.91 -4.66
N SER A 724 -37.36 27.91 -5.18
CA SER A 724 -37.63 28.01 -6.63
C SER A 724 -37.18 29.35 -7.24
N THR A 725 -37.00 30.37 -6.40
CA THR A 725 -36.55 31.72 -6.79
C THR A 725 -35.04 31.92 -6.66
N ILE A 726 -34.34 31.01 -5.98
CA ILE A 726 -32.92 31.12 -5.69
C ILE A 726 -32.09 30.77 -6.93
N ARG A 727 -31.21 31.67 -7.33
CA ARG A 727 -30.24 31.44 -8.42
C ARG A 727 -29.03 30.71 -7.89
N LYS A 728 -28.80 29.51 -8.40
CA LYS A 728 -27.75 28.61 -7.92
C LYS A 728 -26.59 28.52 -8.89
N PHE A 729 -25.39 28.57 -8.33
CA PHE A 729 -24.15 28.18 -8.98
C PHE A 729 -23.58 26.93 -8.32
N GLN A 730 -23.02 26.03 -9.12
CA GLN A 730 -22.36 24.82 -8.66
C GLN A 730 -21.02 24.62 -9.38
N THR A 731 -19.98 24.30 -8.63
CA THR A 731 -18.77 23.67 -9.19
C THR A 731 -18.82 22.17 -8.95
N GLY A 732 -18.24 21.37 -9.84
CA GLY A 732 -18.46 19.92 -9.86
C GLY A 732 -19.71 19.59 -10.67
N GLY A 733 -19.52 18.77 -11.71
CA GLY A 733 -20.53 18.54 -12.74
C GLY A 733 -21.59 17.50 -12.38
N PRO A 734 -22.52 17.26 -13.32
CA PRO A 734 -23.51 16.18 -13.22
C PRO A 734 -22.88 14.76 -13.30
N ASP A 735 -21.58 14.65 -13.56
CA ASP A 735 -20.82 13.40 -13.55
C ASP A 735 -20.38 12.97 -12.14
N GLY A 736 -20.12 13.93 -11.25
CA GLY A 736 -19.61 13.66 -9.90
C GLY A 736 -20.68 13.16 -8.93
N ASP A 737 -20.27 12.44 -7.88
CA ASP A 737 -21.17 11.98 -6.80
C ASP A 737 -21.96 13.12 -6.19
N LEU A 738 -21.26 14.09 -5.58
CA LEU A 738 -21.92 15.20 -4.91
C LEU A 738 -22.69 16.09 -5.89
N GLY A 739 -22.11 16.38 -7.06
CA GLY A 739 -22.67 17.31 -8.03
C GLY A 739 -23.94 16.80 -8.72
N SER A 740 -23.98 15.52 -9.08
CA SER A 740 -25.17 14.88 -9.64
C SER A 740 -26.30 14.79 -8.62
N ASN A 741 -26.00 14.34 -7.40
CA ASN A 741 -26.98 14.21 -6.33
C ASN A 741 -27.51 15.57 -5.90
N GLU A 742 -26.67 16.61 -5.89
CA GLU A 742 -27.11 17.97 -5.60
C GLU A 742 -28.13 18.46 -6.63
N ILE A 743 -27.93 18.16 -7.93
CA ILE A 743 -28.91 18.45 -8.98
C ILE A 743 -30.22 17.67 -8.76
N LEU A 744 -30.12 16.37 -8.45
CA LEU A 744 -31.29 15.49 -8.26
C LEU A 744 -32.14 15.82 -7.02
N GLN A 745 -31.55 16.49 -6.02
CA GLN A 745 -32.20 16.84 -4.75
C GLN A 745 -32.55 18.33 -4.63
N SER A 746 -32.27 19.12 -5.67
CA SER A 746 -32.43 20.57 -5.70
C SER A 746 -33.66 20.97 -6.51
N ASN A 747 -34.32 22.05 -6.07
CA ASN A 747 -35.43 22.69 -6.78
C ASN A 747 -35.13 24.17 -7.05
N GLU A 748 -33.86 24.56 -6.93
CA GLU A 748 -33.35 25.90 -7.18
C GLU A 748 -33.15 26.14 -8.68
N LYS A 749 -33.16 27.41 -9.08
CA LYS A 749 -32.90 27.80 -10.45
C LYS A 749 -31.39 27.77 -10.73
N TYR A 750 -30.91 26.70 -11.33
CA TYR A 750 -29.51 26.59 -11.76
C TYR A 750 -29.19 27.61 -12.84
N ILE A 751 -28.27 28.53 -12.55
CA ILE A 751 -27.79 29.54 -13.51
C ILE A 751 -26.48 29.09 -14.13
N ALA A 752 -25.62 28.39 -13.37
CA ALA A 752 -24.33 27.96 -13.89
C ALA A 752 -23.83 26.67 -13.24
N ILE A 753 -23.10 25.89 -14.03
CA ILE A 753 -22.35 24.71 -13.61
C ILE A 753 -20.95 24.78 -14.22
N SER A 754 -19.92 24.54 -13.41
CA SER A 754 -18.53 24.44 -13.85
C SER A 754 -17.95 23.09 -13.45
N ASP A 755 -17.44 22.32 -14.42
CA ASP A 755 -16.95 20.96 -14.21
C ASP A 755 -15.60 20.68 -14.92
N GLY A 756 -15.23 19.41 -15.01
CA GLY A 756 -14.01 18.96 -15.67
C GLY A 756 -13.92 19.43 -17.12
N ALA A 757 -15.04 19.41 -17.85
CA ALA A 757 -15.14 19.70 -19.27
C ALA A 757 -15.23 21.19 -19.60
N GLY A 758 -15.76 22.04 -18.71
CA GLY A 758 -15.86 23.47 -18.99
C GLY A 758 -16.79 24.25 -18.06
N VAL A 759 -17.44 25.27 -18.63
CA VAL A 759 -18.47 26.09 -17.98
C VAL A 759 -19.75 26.08 -18.82
N LEU A 760 -20.89 25.87 -18.14
CA LEU A 760 -22.23 26.00 -18.69
C LEU A 760 -22.96 27.08 -17.89
N LEU A 761 -23.52 28.09 -18.56
CA LEU A 761 -24.27 29.17 -17.91
C LEU A 761 -25.47 29.59 -18.75
N ASP A 762 -26.58 29.88 -18.08
CA ASP A 762 -27.72 30.59 -18.64
C ASP A 762 -28.33 31.56 -17.60
N PRO A 763 -28.29 32.88 -17.81
CA PRO A 763 -28.89 33.86 -16.89
C PRO A 763 -30.40 33.67 -16.70
N GLU A 764 -31.07 33.08 -17.69
CA GLU A 764 -32.50 32.79 -17.66
C GLU A 764 -32.81 31.43 -17.03
N GLY A 765 -31.78 30.67 -16.64
CA GLY A 765 -31.88 29.36 -15.99
C GLY A 765 -31.63 28.21 -16.95
N LEU A 766 -30.84 27.24 -16.51
CA LEU A 766 -30.59 25.99 -17.22
C LEU A 766 -31.83 25.08 -17.14
N ASP A 767 -32.14 24.38 -18.24
CA ASP A 767 -33.24 23.40 -18.28
C ASP A 767 -33.03 22.29 -17.24
N HIS A 768 -33.96 22.17 -16.30
CA HIS A 768 -33.81 21.26 -15.16
C HIS A 768 -33.92 19.80 -15.58
N GLU A 769 -34.84 19.46 -16.49
CA GLU A 769 -34.97 18.08 -16.99
C GLU A 769 -33.70 17.61 -17.70
N GLU A 770 -33.04 18.50 -18.45
CA GLU A 770 -31.75 18.24 -19.07
C GLU A 770 -30.64 18.00 -18.04
N LEU A 771 -30.58 18.83 -16.99
CA LEU A 771 -29.62 18.62 -15.91
C LEU A 771 -29.85 17.28 -15.20
N VAL A 772 -31.11 16.89 -14.97
CA VAL A 772 -31.48 15.57 -14.41
C VAL A 772 -31.06 14.44 -15.36
N ARG A 773 -31.21 14.62 -16.68
CA ARG A 773 -30.73 13.65 -17.68
C ARG A 773 -29.22 13.44 -17.58
N LEU A 774 -28.43 14.52 -17.52
CA LEU A 774 -26.98 14.44 -17.36
C LEU A 774 -26.60 13.79 -16.04
N ALA A 775 -27.23 14.20 -14.93
CA ALA A 775 -26.97 13.69 -13.59
C ALA A 775 -27.26 12.18 -13.48
N LYS A 776 -28.35 11.70 -14.08
CA LYS A 776 -28.67 10.26 -14.12
C LYS A 776 -27.73 9.46 -15.02
N LYS A 777 -27.26 10.06 -16.12
CA LYS A 777 -26.30 9.44 -17.05
C LYS A 777 -24.84 9.52 -16.57
N ARG A 778 -24.55 10.34 -15.55
CA ARG A 778 -23.20 10.61 -15.04
C ARG A 778 -22.25 11.11 -16.12
N VAL A 779 -22.69 12.13 -16.85
CA VAL A 779 -21.90 12.79 -17.90
C VAL A 779 -21.70 14.27 -17.59
N MET A 780 -20.57 14.81 -18.06
CA MET A 780 -20.22 16.23 -17.90
C MET A 780 -21.09 17.14 -18.78
N ILE A 781 -20.99 18.45 -18.58
CA ILE A 781 -21.78 19.46 -19.29
C ILE A 781 -21.52 19.52 -20.81
N ASN A 782 -20.45 18.91 -21.31
CA ASN A 782 -20.20 18.79 -22.76
C ASN A 782 -21.27 17.96 -23.48
N GLU A 783 -22.05 17.18 -22.74
CA GLU A 783 -23.20 16.42 -23.24
C GLU A 783 -24.53 17.19 -23.09
N TYR A 784 -24.53 18.41 -22.55
CA TYR A 784 -25.73 19.25 -22.43
C TYR A 784 -26.27 19.64 -23.81
N ASP A 785 -27.57 19.48 -24.02
CA ASP A 785 -28.25 19.93 -25.24
C ASP A 785 -28.29 21.46 -25.32
N ILE A 786 -27.38 22.04 -26.11
CA ILE A 786 -27.26 23.49 -26.30
C ILE A 786 -28.51 24.15 -26.89
N SER A 787 -29.41 23.40 -27.54
CA SER A 787 -30.66 23.95 -28.08
C SER A 787 -31.65 24.38 -26.99
N LYS A 788 -31.42 23.92 -25.76
CA LYS A 788 -32.20 24.29 -24.57
C LYS A 788 -31.70 25.56 -23.87
N LEU A 789 -30.58 26.14 -24.33
CA LEU A 789 -30.10 27.41 -23.79
C LEU A 789 -30.93 28.57 -24.36
N SER A 790 -31.18 29.57 -23.52
CA SER A 790 -31.69 30.86 -23.94
C SER A 790 -30.69 31.56 -24.86
N PRO A 791 -31.10 32.61 -25.61
CA PRO A 791 -30.19 33.43 -26.40
C PRO A 791 -29.05 34.09 -25.60
N LYS A 792 -29.13 34.09 -24.27
CA LYS A 792 -28.09 34.63 -23.36
C LYS A 792 -27.22 33.54 -22.75
N GLY A 793 -27.60 32.26 -22.90
CA GLY A 793 -26.85 31.13 -22.38
C GLY A 793 -25.68 30.75 -23.27
N PHE A 794 -24.70 30.07 -22.68
CA PHE A 794 -23.54 29.56 -23.40
C PHE A 794 -22.92 28.35 -22.69
N ARG A 795 -22.13 27.60 -23.47
CA ARG A 795 -21.23 26.56 -23.00
C ARG A 795 -19.84 26.82 -23.56
N VAL A 796 -18.83 26.83 -22.70
CA VAL A 796 -17.41 26.96 -23.10
C VAL A 796 -16.64 25.76 -22.56
N LEU A 797 -16.05 24.97 -23.45
CA LEU A 797 -15.26 23.79 -23.11
C LEU A 797 -13.79 24.14 -22.91
N VAL A 798 -13.08 23.35 -22.09
CA VAL A 798 -11.65 23.57 -21.81
C VAL A 798 -10.76 23.44 -23.05
N SER A 799 -11.21 22.69 -24.07
CA SER A 799 -10.53 22.52 -25.36
C SER A 799 -10.75 23.69 -26.32
N GLU A 800 -11.70 24.58 -26.03
CA GLU A 800 -12.07 25.69 -26.91
C GLU A 800 -11.26 26.95 -26.59
N ASN A 801 -10.92 27.71 -27.63
CA ASN A 801 -10.17 28.95 -27.54
C ASN A 801 -10.83 30.00 -28.44
N ASN A 802 -10.76 31.27 -28.01
CA ASN A 802 -11.36 32.42 -28.69
C ASN A 802 -12.88 32.27 -28.95
N VAL A 803 -13.62 31.79 -27.95
CA VAL A 803 -15.09 31.68 -28.00
C VAL A 803 -15.71 33.05 -27.72
N GLU A 804 -16.59 33.54 -28.59
CA GLU A 804 -17.35 34.77 -28.36
C GLU A 804 -18.63 34.47 -27.58
N LEU A 805 -18.79 35.10 -26.42
CA LEU A 805 -19.97 34.96 -25.57
C LEU A 805 -21.13 35.86 -26.06
N PRO A 806 -22.39 35.57 -25.71
CA PRO A 806 -23.54 36.40 -26.10
C PRO A 806 -23.48 37.87 -25.65
N ASN A 807 -22.63 38.19 -24.67
CA ASN A 807 -22.39 39.56 -24.20
C ASN A 807 -21.29 40.30 -25.00
N GLY A 808 -20.69 39.67 -26.02
CA GLY A 808 -19.61 40.20 -26.85
C GLY A 808 -18.20 40.00 -26.28
N GLU A 809 -18.04 39.33 -25.13
CA GLU A 809 -16.72 39.00 -24.59
C GLU A 809 -16.09 37.82 -25.33
N THR A 810 -14.82 37.95 -25.70
CA THR A 810 -14.05 36.83 -26.25
C THR A 810 -13.27 36.08 -25.16
N VAL A 811 -13.65 34.83 -24.92
CA VAL A 811 -12.93 33.90 -24.05
C VAL A 811 -11.73 33.32 -24.80
N ARG A 812 -10.54 33.83 -24.50
CA ARG A 812 -9.29 33.40 -25.17
C ARG A 812 -8.93 31.93 -24.92
N SER A 813 -9.18 31.42 -23.71
CA SER A 813 -8.90 30.03 -23.34
C SER A 813 -9.98 29.51 -22.41
N GLY A 814 -10.69 28.46 -22.84
CA GLY A 814 -11.72 27.79 -22.05
C GLY A 814 -11.17 27.17 -20.77
N MET A 815 -9.92 26.68 -20.78
CA MET A 815 -9.26 26.14 -19.59
C MET A 815 -9.06 27.22 -18.52
N THR A 816 -8.50 28.38 -18.89
CA THR A 816 -8.34 29.51 -17.95
C THR A 816 -9.68 30.02 -17.48
N PHE A 817 -10.65 30.13 -18.40
CA PHE A 817 -12.01 30.57 -18.09
C PHE A 817 -12.67 29.67 -17.05
N ARG A 818 -12.68 28.34 -17.26
CA ARG A 818 -13.18 27.38 -16.27
C ARG A 818 -12.48 27.49 -14.92
N ASN A 819 -11.16 27.69 -14.94
CA ASN A 819 -10.33 27.77 -13.74
C ASN A 819 -10.55 29.04 -12.90
N THR A 820 -11.13 30.10 -13.46
CA THR A 820 -11.40 31.36 -12.74
C THR A 820 -12.88 31.73 -12.72
N PHE A 821 -13.74 30.94 -13.35
CA PHE A 821 -15.16 31.27 -13.54
C PHE A 821 -15.91 31.56 -12.24
N TYR A 822 -15.61 30.82 -11.18
CA TYR A 822 -16.22 30.98 -9.86
C TYR A 822 -15.89 32.33 -9.20
N LEU A 823 -14.95 33.11 -9.75
CA LEU A 823 -14.61 34.47 -9.29
C LEU A 823 -15.35 35.55 -10.08
N ARG A 824 -16.08 35.18 -11.14
CA ARG A 824 -16.77 36.13 -12.00
C ARG A 824 -18.02 36.71 -11.33
N THR A 825 -18.26 37.99 -11.58
CA THR A 825 -19.28 38.80 -10.88
C THR A 825 -20.25 39.48 -11.84
N ASP A 826 -20.08 39.25 -13.14
CA ASP A 826 -20.97 39.74 -14.20
C ASP A 826 -22.35 39.06 -14.18
N TYR A 827 -22.46 37.92 -13.49
CA TYR A 827 -23.71 37.22 -13.24
C TYR A 827 -24.04 37.21 -11.75
N LYS A 828 -25.34 37.24 -11.43
CA LYS A 828 -25.82 37.24 -10.04
C LYS A 828 -26.14 35.82 -9.58
N TYR A 829 -25.54 35.43 -8.47
CA TYR A 829 -25.78 34.15 -7.80
C TYR A 829 -26.25 34.42 -6.37
N ASP A 830 -27.30 33.71 -5.95
CA ASP A 830 -27.83 33.82 -4.58
C ASP A 830 -27.22 32.72 -3.68
N MET A 831 -27.03 31.53 -4.24
CA MET A 831 -26.47 30.36 -3.57
C MET A 831 -25.32 29.76 -4.38
N PHE A 832 -24.19 29.52 -3.74
CA PHE A 832 -23.08 28.77 -4.31
C PHE A 832 -22.81 27.50 -3.49
N VAL A 833 -22.92 26.35 -4.14
CA VAL A 833 -22.58 25.05 -3.56
C VAL A 833 -21.41 24.45 -4.32
N PRO A 834 -20.17 24.57 -3.81
CA PRO A 834 -19.04 23.86 -4.36
C PRO A 834 -19.24 22.36 -4.15
N CYS A 835 -19.47 21.58 -5.20
CA CYS A 835 -19.57 20.11 -5.18
C CYS A 835 -18.30 19.42 -5.73
N GLY A 836 -17.37 20.19 -6.27
CA GLY A 836 -16.06 19.76 -6.73
C GLY A 836 -15.16 20.95 -7.03
N GLY A 837 -13.94 20.67 -7.48
CA GLY A 837 -12.94 21.68 -7.80
C GLY A 837 -11.63 21.46 -7.05
N ARG A 838 -10.65 22.31 -7.32
CA ARG A 838 -9.30 22.20 -6.71
C ARG A 838 -9.33 22.75 -5.28
N PRO A 839 -8.58 22.15 -4.33
CA PRO A 839 -8.36 22.77 -3.03
C PRO A 839 -7.79 24.18 -3.16
N ALA A 840 -8.16 25.07 -2.24
CA ALA A 840 -7.77 26.48 -2.20
C ALA A 840 -8.06 27.24 -3.51
N SER A 841 -9.17 26.91 -4.19
CA SER A 841 -9.63 27.64 -5.37
C SER A 841 -10.02 29.08 -5.02
N ILE A 842 -10.60 29.30 -3.84
CA ILE A 842 -10.81 30.64 -3.27
C ILE A 842 -9.85 30.82 -2.09
N ASP A 843 -8.89 31.72 -2.25
CA ASP A 843 -7.89 32.06 -1.24
C ASP A 843 -7.85 33.56 -0.94
N LEU A 844 -6.93 34.01 -0.08
CA LEU A 844 -6.75 35.41 0.28
C LEU A 844 -6.47 36.35 -0.91
N ARG A 845 -5.89 35.83 -1.98
CA ARG A 845 -5.53 36.59 -3.20
C ARG A 845 -6.75 36.78 -4.08
N THR A 846 -7.66 35.80 -4.13
CA THR A 846 -8.81 35.81 -5.03
C THR A 846 -10.11 36.27 -4.36
N VAL A 847 -10.26 36.09 -3.04
CA VAL A 847 -11.51 36.38 -2.31
C VAL A 847 -12.00 37.82 -2.47
N GLY A 848 -11.07 38.78 -2.65
CA GLY A 848 -11.43 40.18 -2.88
C GLY A 848 -12.28 40.41 -4.14
N GLN A 849 -12.23 39.49 -5.11
CA GLN A 849 -13.07 39.57 -6.32
C GLN A 849 -14.54 39.25 -6.02
N LEU A 850 -14.82 38.53 -4.93
CA LEU A 850 -16.18 38.15 -4.51
C LEU A 850 -16.80 39.15 -3.53
N ILE A 851 -16.12 40.27 -3.26
CA ILE A 851 -16.55 41.30 -2.31
C ILE A 851 -16.59 42.64 -3.03
N SER A 852 -17.73 43.33 -2.96
CA SER A 852 -17.89 44.68 -3.50
C SER A 852 -18.57 45.58 -2.47
N ASN A 853 -18.04 46.80 -2.27
CA ASN A 853 -18.54 47.75 -1.26
C ASN A 853 -18.67 47.13 0.15
N LYS A 854 -17.66 46.32 0.55
CA LYS A 854 -17.64 45.54 1.80
C LYS A 854 -18.80 44.54 1.97
N LYS A 855 -19.47 44.17 0.88
CA LYS A 855 -20.51 43.14 0.88
C LYS A 855 -20.13 41.98 -0.03
N ALA A 856 -20.35 40.76 0.45
CA ALA A 856 -20.21 39.56 -0.35
C ALA A 856 -21.21 39.60 -1.52
N LEU A 857 -20.73 39.28 -2.71
CA LEU A 857 -21.55 39.26 -3.93
C LEU A 857 -22.42 38.00 -4.01
N ILE A 858 -21.99 36.94 -3.34
CA ILE A 858 -22.74 35.69 -3.19
C ILE A 858 -23.17 35.62 -1.72
N PRO A 859 -24.47 35.76 -1.41
CA PRO A 859 -24.97 35.79 -0.04
C PRO A 859 -24.78 34.48 0.74
N PHE A 860 -24.92 33.34 0.05
CA PHE A 860 -24.94 32.02 0.69
C PHE A 860 -23.94 31.07 0.05
N ILE A 861 -23.09 30.46 0.87
CA ILE A 861 -22.10 29.46 0.43
C ILE A 861 -22.15 28.25 1.36
N VAL A 862 -22.36 27.05 0.79
CA VAL A 862 -22.34 25.78 1.52
C VAL A 862 -21.32 24.86 0.87
N GLU A 863 -20.15 24.69 1.51
CA GLU A 863 -18.99 24.01 0.92
C GLU A 863 -19.11 22.47 0.90
N GLY A 864 -19.76 21.90 -0.11
CA GLY A 864 -19.80 20.44 -0.27
C GLY A 864 -18.43 19.80 -0.54
N ALA A 865 -17.56 20.47 -1.30
CA ALA A 865 -16.22 20.03 -1.66
C ALA A 865 -15.20 20.29 -0.54
N ASN A 866 -14.26 19.36 -0.36
CA ASN A 866 -13.20 19.50 0.63
C ASN A 866 -12.23 20.62 0.26
N LEU A 867 -11.96 21.51 1.23
CA LEU A 867 -10.91 22.53 1.19
C LEU A 867 -11.00 23.49 -0.01
N PHE A 868 -12.20 23.71 -0.59
CA PHE A 868 -12.35 24.58 -1.76
C PHE A 868 -12.02 26.05 -1.43
N ILE A 869 -12.42 26.52 -0.23
CA ILE A 869 -12.14 27.86 0.28
C ILE A 869 -11.11 27.77 1.42
N THR A 870 -10.10 28.65 1.45
CA THR A 870 -9.15 28.71 2.57
C THR A 870 -9.79 29.35 3.81
N GLU A 871 -9.29 29.03 5.00
CA GLU A 871 -9.89 29.54 6.25
C GLU A 871 -9.95 31.08 6.29
N ASP A 872 -8.87 31.76 5.91
CA ASP A 872 -8.85 33.22 5.84
C ASP A 872 -9.84 33.81 4.83
N ALA A 873 -10.04 33.12 3.70
CA ALA A 873 -11.02 33.55 2.71
C ALA A 873 -12.45 33.40 3.24
N ARG A 874 -12.74 32.35 4.04
CA ARG A 874 -14.03 32.22 4.74
C ARG A 874 -14.28 33.40 5.66
N LEU A 875 -13.31 33.74 6.51
CA LEU A 875 -13.42 34.86 7.45
C LEU A 875 -13.71 36.19 6.74
N ARG A 876 -13.03 36.48 5.63
CA ARG A 876 -13.29 37.69 4.84
C ARG A 876 -14.67 37.70 4.17
N LEU A 877 -15.15 36.56 3.71
CA LEU A 877 -16.50 36.44 3.13
C LEU A 877 -17.57 36.65 4.22
N GLU A 878 -17.40 36.05 5.39
CA GLU A 878 -18.30 36.21 6.52
C GLU A 878 -18.31 37.65 7.06
N GLU A 879 -17.14 38.30 7.16
CA GLU A 879 -17.04 39.73 7.53
C GLU A 879 -17.79 40.62 6.52
N ALA A 880 -17.78 40.24 5.24
CA ALA A 880 -18.55 40.90 4.19
C ALA A 880 -20.05 40.49 4.17
N GLY A 881 -20.53 39.72 5.15
CA GLY A 881 -21.93 39.37 5.33
C GLY A 881 -22.39 38.10 4.60
N CYS A 882 -21.47 37.27 4.08
CA CYS A 882 -21.80 35.96 3.54
C CYS A 882 -22.21 34.99 4.66
N VAL A 883 -23.30 34.25 4.49
CA VAL A 883 -23.60 33.09 5.34
C VAL A 883 -22.87 31.89 4.74
N LEU A 884 -21.75 31.54 5.36
CA LEU A 884 -20.88 30.47 4.90
C LEU A 884 -20.88 29.29 5.87
N TYR A 885 -21.05 28.09 5.33
CA TYR A 885 -20.85 26.84 6.08
C TYR A 885 -19.71 26.01 5.49
N LYS A 886 -18.76 25.69 6.37
CA LYS A 886 -17.51 24.99 6.06
C LYS A 886 -17.73 23.49 5.79
N ASP A 887 -16.89 22.95 4.90
CA ASP A 887 -16.86 21.56 4.46
C ASP A 887 -16.89 20.52 5.59
N ALA A 888 -16.08 20.70 6.63
CA ALA A 888 -15.97 19.81 7.78
C ALA A 888 -17.29 19.63 8.57
N SER A 889 -18.27 20.51 8.36
CA SER A 889 -19.62 20.39 8.93
C SER A 889 -20.62 19.88 7.89
N VAL A 890 -20.57 20.37 6.64
CA VAL A 890 -21.65 20.13 5.68
C VAL A 890 -21.55 18.79 4.95
N ASN A 891 -20.35 18.26 4.69
CA ASN A 891 -20.15 17.07 3.85
C ASN A 891 -19.96 15.76 4.65
N LYS A 892 -20.55 15.67 5.83
CA LYS A 892 -20.38 14.53 6.75
C LYS A 892 -21.24 13.31 6.42
N GLY A 893 -22.24 13.44 5.55
CA GLY A 893 -23.21 12.36 5.35
C GLY A 893 -22.60 11.03 4.92
N GLY A 894 -21.58 11.04 4.06
CA GLY A 894 -20.84 9.83 3.72
C GLY A 894 -20.09 9.21 4.90
N VAL A 895 -19.54 10.02 5.82
CA VAL A 895 -18.82 9.49 7.00
C VAL A 895 -19.79 8.86 8.00
N THR A 896 -20.97 9.45 8.19
CA THR A 896 -22.04 8.90 9.03
C THR A 896 -22.59 7.61 8.43
N SER A 897 -22.79 7.54 7.11
CA SER A 897 -23.22 6.32 6.42
C SER A 897 -22.22 5.17 6.62
N SER A 898 -20.93 5.45 6.45
CA SER A 898 -19.89 4.44 6.69
C SER A 898 -19.86 3.95 8.14
N SER A 899 -20.05 4.83 9.12
CA SER A 899 -20.08 4.43 10.54
C SER A 899 -21.27 3.51 10.85
N MET A 900 -22.43 3.79 10.25
CA MET A 900 -23.60 2.93 10.37
C MET A 900 -23.39 1.57 9.67
N GLU A 901 -22.69 1.56 8.54
CA GLU A 901 -22.26 0.33 7.88
C GLU A 901 -21.35 -0.53 8.77
N VAL A 902 -20.38 0.09 9.46
CA VAL A 902 -19.53 -0.59 10.46
C VAL A 902 -20.36 -1.14 11.60
N LEU A 903 -21.27 -0.33 12.17
CA LEU A 903 -22.11 -0.74 13.28
C LEU A 903 -22.98 -1.95 12.93
N ALA A 904 -23.65 -1.94 11.77
CA ALA A 904 -24.43 -3.10 11.30
C ALA A 904 -23.54 -4.33 11.12
N SER A 905 -22.34 -4.15 10.57
CA SER A 905 -21.36 -5.22 10.36
C SER A 905 -20.88 -5.87 11.66
N LEU A 906 -20.72 -5.09 12.74
CA LEU A 906 -20.32 -5.58 14.05
C LEU A 906 -21.49 -6.17 14.85
N ALA A 907 -22.71 -5.63 14.67
CA ALA A 907 -23.89 -6.07 15.41
C ALA A 907 -24.42 -7.45 14.94
N PHE A 908 -24.38 -7.71 13.63
CA PHE A 908 -24.79 -9.00 13.08
C PHE A 908 -23.68 -10.05 13.22
N ASP A 909 -24.06 -11.31 13.44
CA ASP A 909 -23.20 -12.46 13.12
C ASP A 909 -23.10 -12.64 11.60
N ASP A 910 -22.28 -13.59 11.14
CA ASP A 910 -22.03 -13.75 9.70
C ASP A 910 -23.29 -14.20 8.95
N ALA A 911 -24.08 -15.11 9.52
CA ALA A 911 -25.31 -15.59 8.88
C ALA A 911 -26.36 -14.49 8.76
N GLY A 912 -26.64 -13.77 9.85
CA GLY A 912 -27.62 -12.68 9.86
C GLY A 912 -27.19 -11.50 8.99
N PHE A 913 -25.88 -11.21 8.91
CA PHE A 913 -25.36 -10.16 8.03
C PHE A 913 -25.58 -10.52 6.55
N LEU A 914 -25.23 -11.75 6.15
CA LEU A 914 -25.44 -12.22 4.78
C LEU A 914 -26.94 -12.24 4.39
N GLU A 915 -27.82 -12.56 5.33
CA GLU A 915 -29.27 -12.60 5.08
C GLU A 915 -29.90 -11.20 4.94
N HIS A 916 -29.50 -10.26 5.81
CA HIS A 916 -30.21 -9.00 5.98
C HIS A 916 -29.52 -7.79 5.37
N MET A 917 -28.20 -7.84 5.19
CA MET A 917 -27.42 -6.72 4.64
C MET A 917 -26.90 -7.00 3.23
N CYS A 918 -26.61 -8.25 2.85
CA CYS A 918 -26.07 -8.57 1.53
C CYS A 918 -27.16 -8.81 0.49
N VAL A 919 -26.92 -8.33 -0.73
CA VAL A 919 -27.74 -8.68 -1.90
C VAL A 919 -27.56 -10.17 -2.22
N LYS A 920 -28.69 -10.84 -2.48
CA LYS A 920 -28.72 -12.26 -2.83
C LYS A 920 -28.14 -12.50 -4.23
N ASP A 921 -27.76 -13.74 -4.52
CA ASP A 921 -27.17 -14.12 -5.82
C ASP A 921 -28.09 -13.84 -7.02
N ASP A 922 -29.41 -13.79 -6.80
CA ASP A 922 -30.42 -13.44 -7.79
C ASP A 922 -30.59 -11.92 -8.01
N GLY A 923 -29.81 -11.09 -7.31
CA GLY A 923 -29.89 -9.64 -7.34
C GLY A 923 -30.93 -9.03 -6.38
N THR A 924 -31.64 -9.84 -5.59
CA THR A 924 -32.65 -9.35 -4.65
C THR A 924 -32.00 -8.59 -3.49
N VAL A 925 -32.35 -7.31 -3.35
CA VAL A 925 -31.95 -6.49 -2.20
C VAL A 925 -32.86 -6.80 -1.00
N PRO A 926 -32.33 -7.19 0.16
CA PRO A 926 -33.14 -7.47 1.35
C PRO A 926 -33.99 -6.26 1.78
N GLN A 927 -35.22 -6.52 2.24
CA GLN A 927 -36.10 -5.46 2.75
C GLN A 927 -35.46 -4.72 3.94
N PHE A 928 -34.86 -5.48 4.87
CA PHE A 928 -34.16 -4.89 6.02
C PHE A 928 -33.09 -3.90 5.58
N TYR A 929 -32.26 -4.25 4.58
CA TYR A 929 -31.25 -3.35 4.03
C TYR A 929 -31.85 -2.04 3.52
N GLN A 930 -32.95 -2.10 2.75
CA GLN A 930 -33.59 -0.90 2.20
C GLN A 930 -34.13 0.02 3.31
N GLU A 931 -34.80 -0.56 4.31
CA GLU A 931 -35.31 0.18 5.48
C GLU A 931 -34.16 0.76 6.32
N TYR A 932 -33.07 -0.01 6.48
CA TYR A 932 -31.89 0.43 7.20
C TYR A 932 -31.21 1.62 6.50
N VAL A 933 -31.05 1.58 5.18
CA VAL A 933 -30.54 2.71 4.40
C VAL A 933 -31.39 3.97 4.61
N GLN A 934 -32.72 3.85 4.61
CA GLN A 934 -33.60 4.99 4.90
C GLN A 934 -33.42 5.51 6.33
N GLN A 935 -33.20 4.64 7.31
CA GLN A 935 -32.90 5.05 8.68
C GLN A 935 -31.56 5.79 8.76
N VAL A 936 -30.52 5.31 8.06
CA VAL A 936 -29.21 5.98 7.96
C VAL A 936 -29.37 7.38 7.35
N GLN A 937 -30.15 7.53 6.28
CA GLN A 937 -30.46 8.84 5.70
C GLN A 937 -31.13 9.78 6.70
N LYS A 938 -32.05 9.28 7.54
CA LYS A 938 -32.68 10.08 8.61
C LYS A 938 -31.67 10.52 9.66
N VAL A 939 -30.74 9.65 10.06
CA VAL A 939 -29.68 10.01 11.02
C VAL A 939 -28.75 11.09 10.45
N ILE A 940 -28.33 10.96 9.19
CA ILE A 940 -27.53 11.97 8.48
C ILE A 940 -28.23 13.33 8.53
N LYS A 941 -29.51 13.35 8.14
CA LYS A 941 -30.28 14.60 8.12
C LYS A 941 -30.42 15.22 9.50
N ASN A 942 -30.71 14.40 10.51
CA ASN A 942 -30.87 14.86 11.88
C ASN A 942 -29.57 15.46 12.44
N ASN A 943 -28.43 14.80 12.24
CA ASN A 943 -27.15 15.31 12.71
C ASN A 943 -26.78 16.63 12.01
N ALA A 944 -27.01 16.75 10.70
CA ALA A 944 -26.79 18.00 9.97
C ALA A 944 -27.69 19.15 10.48
N ARG A 945 -28.98 18.88 10.74
CA ARG A 945 -29.92 19.87 11.31
C ARG A 945 -29.50 20.36 12.69
N LEU A 946 -29.08 19.44 13.56
CA LEU A 946 -28.66 19.78 14.91
C LEU A 946 -27.40 20.66 14.91
N GLU A 947 -26.40 20.32 14.10
CA GLU A 947 -25.20 21.13 13.99
C GLU A 947 -25.48 22.49 13.33
N PHE A 948 -26.29 22.51 12.26
CA PHE A 948 -26.73 23.77 11.64
C PHE A 948 -27.39 24.69 12.67
N ALA A 949 -28.33 24.17 13.46
CA ALA A 949 -29.06 24.93 14.47
C ALA A 949 -28.13 25.44 15.58
N ALA A 950 -27.18 24.62 16.03
CA ALA A 950 -26.18 25.01 17.03
C ALA A 950 -25.28 26.13 16.52
N ILE A 951 -24.73 26.00 15.30
CA ILE A 951 -23.89 27.05 14.70
C ILE A 951 -24.69 28.34 14.49
N TRP A 952 -25.94 28.22 14.01
CA TRP A 952 -26.79 29.39 13.77
C TRP A 952 -27.07 30.16 15.06
N LYS A 953 -27.52 29.45 16.10
CA LYS A 953 -27.79 30.03 17.42
C LYS A 953 -26.54 30.70 18.00
N GLU A 954 -25.40 30.01 17.97
CA GLU A 954 -24.18 30.52 18.60
C GLU A 954 -23.61 31.74 17.85
N PHE A 955 -23.80 31.80 16.53
CA PHE A 955 -23.50 33.00 15.76
C PHE A 955 -24.40 34.17 16.16
N GLU A 956 -25.71 33.96 16.32
CA GLU A 956 -26.64 35.00 16.75
C GLU A 956 -26.32 35.55 18.15
N GLU A 957 -25.85 34.68 19.06
CA GLU A 957 -25.53 35.05 20.44
C GLU A 957 -24.15 35.72 20.58
N THR A 958 -23.14 35.25 19.84
CA THR A 958 -21.74 35.64 20.07
C THR A 958 -21.13 36.51 18.96
N GLY A 959 -21.69 36.49 17.76
CA GLY A 959 -21.11 37.11 16.56
C GLY A 959 -19.82 36.47 16.04
N VAL A 960 -19.37 35.35 16.63
CA VAL A 960 -18.18 34.62 16.16
C VAL A 960 -18.47 34.00 14.79
N PRO A 961 -17.57 34.11 13.80
CA PRO A 961 -17.77 33.53 12.47
C PRO A 961 -18.14 32.03 12.49
N ARG A 962 -19.04 31.62 11.60
CA ARG A 962 -19.56 30.25 11.50
C ARG A 962 -18.46 29.25 11.17
N SER A 963 -17.47 29.62 10.36
CA SER A 963 -16.31 28.74 10.07
C SER A 963 -15.52 28.40 11.33
N VAL A 964 -15.34 29.37 12.23
CA VAL A 964 -14.68 29.21 13.53
C VAL A 964 -15.55 28.41 14.50
N LEU A 965 -16.86 28.67 14.53
CA LEU A 965 -17.80 27.93 15.37
C LEU A 965 -17.86 26.44 15.00
N SER A 966 -17.80 26.11 13.70
CA SER A 966 -17.69 24.74 13.21
C SER A 966 -16.49 24.01 13.84
N ASP A 967 -15.32 24.64 13.86
CA ASP A 967 -14.12 24.05 14.45
C ASP A 967 -14.21 23.98 15.99
N LYS A 968 -14.73 25.03 16.65
CA LYS A 968 -14.94 25.06 18.11
C LYS A 968 -15.89 23.96 18.58
N LEU A 969 -17.02 23.78 17.91
CA LEU A 969 -17.97 22.69 18.21
C LEU A 969 -17.31 21.32 18.03
N SER A 970 -16.63 21.11 16.90
CA SER A 970 -15.95 19.85 16.61
C SER A 970 -14.93 19.49 17.70
N ASN A 971 -14.11 20.46 18.11
CA ASN A 971 -13.11 20.27 19.16
C ASN A 971 -13.75 20.04 20.53
N ALA A 972 -14.82 20.76 20.87
CA ALA A 972 -15.54 20.60 22.13
C ALA A 972 -16.17 19.21 22.24
N ILE A 973 -16.84 18.74 21.18
CA ILE A 973 -17.46 17.40 21.12
C ILE A 973 -16.39 16.32 21.27
N THR A 974 -15.33 16.39 20.46
CA THR A 974 -14.25 15.39 20.47
C THR A 974 -13.57 15.32 21.84
N LYS A 975 -13.30 16.47 22.46
CA LYS A 975 -12.68 16.52 23.79
C LYS A 975 -13.60 15.93 24.86
N LEU A 976 -14.88 16.30 24.86
CA LEU A 976 -15.84 15.80 25.83
C LEU A 976 -16.08 14.30 25.65
N ASP A 977 -16.17 13.80 24.42
CA ASP A 977 -16.26 12.36 24.11
C ASP A 977 -15.08 11.59 24.75
N GLU A 978 -13.84 12.05 24.54
CA GLU A 978 -12.65 11.42 25.13
C GLU A 978 -12.66 11.42 26.66
N GLU A 979 -13.12 12.50 27.26
CA GLU A 979 -13.29 12.58 28.71
C GLU A 979 -14.35 11.57 29.17
N LEU A 980 -15.52 11.53 28.51
CA LEU A 980 -16.63 10.65 28.85
C LEU A 980 -16.27 9.16 28.74
N GLN A 981 -15.51 8.76 27.72
CA GLN A 981 -15.06 7.38 27.54
C GLN A 981 -14.22 6.86 28.73
N ARG A 982 -13.59 7.77 29.49
CA ARG A 982 -12.75 7.48 30.66
C ARG A 982 -13.48 7.67 31.99
N THR A 983 -14.72 8.15 31.99
CA THR A 983 -15.48 8.40 33.22
C THR A 983 -16.10 7.13 33.80
N ASN A 984 -16.43 7.18 35.10
CA ASN A 984 -17.21 6.15 35.76
C ASN A 984 -18.69 6.11 35.33
N LEU A 985 -19.15 7.06 34.49
CA LEU A 985 -20.53 7.07 33.98
C LEU A 985 -20.83 5.81 33.16
N TRP A 986 -19.83 5.28 32.47
CA TRP A 986 -19.94 4.02 31.73
C TRP A 986 -20.32 2.82 32.63
N HIS A 987 -19.89 2.83 33.90
CA HIS A 987 -20.16 1.74 34.84
C HIS A 987 -21.57 1.79 35.42
N ASN A 988 -22.33 2.87 35.19
CA ASN A 988 -23.75 2.89 35.49
C ASN A 988 -24.51 2.16 34.37
N GLU A 989 -24.91 0.91 34.63
CA GLU A 989 -25.54 0.05 33.64
C GLU A 989 -26.86 0.59 33.11
N GLU A 990 -27.70 1.18 33.96
CA GLU A 990 -29.00 1.75 33.58
C GLU A 990 -28.82 2.94 32.64
N LEU A 991 -27.92 3.87 33.00
CA LEU A 991 -27.55 4.99 32.14
C LEU A 991 -26.94 4.51 30.82
N ARG A 992 -26.01 3.54 30.88
CA ARG A 992 -25.34 2.97 29.70
C ARG A 992 -26.36 2.38 28.74
N LYS A 993 -27.28 1.54 29.23
CA LYS A 993 -28.31 0.90 28.39
C LYS A 993 -29.24 1.94 27.77
N SER A 994 -29.71 2.92 28.53
CA SER A 994 -30.54 4.00 27.97
C SER A 994 -29.81 4.83 26.91
N VAL A 995 -28.55 5.17 27.13
CA VAL A 995 -27.78 5.96 26.16
C VAL A 995 -27.61 5.21 24.85
N LEU A 996 -27.31 3.91 24.93
CA LEU A 996 -27.12 3.07 23.75
C LEU A 996 -28.46 2.77 23.05
N ASP A 997 -29.56 2.63 23.78
CA ASP A 997 -30.90 2.50 23.20
C ASP A 997 -31.28 3.72 22.34
N ASP A 998 -30.97 4.93 22.82
CA ASP A 998 -31.19 6.17 22.06
C ASP A 998 -30.20 6.36 20.89
N ALA A 999 -28.96 5.86 21.04
CA ALA A 999 -27.89 6.09 20.08
C ALA A 999 -27.90 5.09 18.91
N LEU A 1000 -28.35 3.86 19.15
CA LEU A 1000 -28.35 2.80 18.16
C LEU A 1000 -29.59 2.88 17.25
N PRO A 1001 -29.47 2.48 15.96
CA PRO A 1001 -30.63 2.44 15.07
C PRO A 1001 -31.70 1.46 15.56
N ASN A 1002 -32.94 1.93 15.73
CA ASN A 1002 -34.10 1.11 16.12
C ASN A 1002 -34.25 -0.19 15.31
N LEU A 1003 -34.00 -0.18 13.99
CA LEU A 1003 -34.11 -1.42 13.20
C LEU A 1003 -33.12 -2.49 13.66
N LEU A 1004 -31.91 -2.11 14.08
CA LEU A 1004 -30.94 -3.06 14.65
C LEU A 1004 -31.39 -3.54 16.04
N LEU A 1005 -31.93 -2.64 16.87
CA LEU A 1005 -32.46 -2.98 18.19
C LEU A 1005 -33.62 -3.96 18.08
N ASP A 1006 -34.60 -3.69 17.22
CA ASP A 1006 -35.77 -4.54 16.98
C ASP A 1006 -35.38 -5.91 16.42
N LYS A 1007 -34.35 -5.94 15.56
CA LYS A 1007 -33.94 -7.17 14.86
C LYS A 1007 -33.00 -8.06 15.66
N ILE A 1008 -32.06 -7.49 16.41
CA ILE A 1008 -30.99 -8.22 17.10
C ILE A 1008 -31.17 -8.21 18.63
N GLY A 1009 -31.74 -7.13 19.17
CA GLY A 1009 -31.86 -6.89 20.60
C GLY A 1009 -30.62 -6.24 21.21
N LEU A 1010 -30.82 -5.29 22.12
CA LEU A 1010 -29.75 -4.51 22.75
C LEU A 1010 -28.70 -5.40 23.43
N ASP A 1011 -29.10 -6.34 24.30
CA ASP A 1011 -28.15 -7.18 25.05
C ASP A 1011 -27.27 -8.04 24.13
N THR A 1012 -27.80 -8.49 22.98
CA THR A 1012 -27.02 -9.24 21.99
C THR A 1012 -26.01 -8.35 21.28
N ILE A 1013 -26.39 -7.11 20.95
CA ILE A 1013 -25.46 -6.11 20.38
C ILE A 1013 -24.34 -5.81 21.37
N LEU A 1014 -24.65 -5.63 22.65
CA LEU A 1014 -23.66 -5.37 23.70
C LEU A 1014 -22.63 -6.51 23.85
N GLY A 1015 -23.03 -7.76 23.57
CA GLY A 1015 -22.13 -8.92 23.60
C GLY A 1015 -21.28 -9.10 22.33
N ARG A 1016 -21.72 -8.58 21.18
CA ARG A 1016 -21.04 -8.76 19.88
C ARG A 1016 -20.12 -7.61 19.50
N VAL A 1017 -20.52 -6.38 19.82
CA VAL A 1017 -19.76 -5.17 19.47
C VAL A 1017 -18.64 -4.97 20.50
N PRO A 1018 -17.38 -4.71 20.08
CA PRO A 1018 -16.27 -4.49 21.01
C PRO A 1018 -16.56 -3.38 22.03
N GLU A 1019 -16.16 -3.59 23.30
CA GLU A 1019 -16.47 -2.64 24.39
C GLU A 1019 -15.92 -1.23 24.12
N ASN A 1020 -14.71 -1.12 23.56
CA ASN A 1020 -14.12 0.16 23.18
C ASN A 1020 -14.95 0.91 22.13
N TYR A 1021 -15.59 0.19 21.20
CA TYR A 1021 -16.51 0.77 20.22
C TYR A 1021 -17.82 1.24 20.87
N LEU A 1022 -18.42 0.44 21.76
CA LEU A 1022 -19.63 0.83 22.49
C LEU A 1022 -19.38 2.04 23.41
N ARG A 1023 -18.23 2.11 24.07
CA ARG A 1023 -17.80 3.28 24.86
C ARG A 1023 -17.71 4.53 24.00
N ALA A 1024 -17.19 4.41 22.78
CA ALA A 1024 -17.10 5.52 21.85
C ALA A 1024 -18.49 5.97 21.34
N ILE A 1025 -19.44 5.04 21.12
CA ILE A 1025 -20.83 5.41 20.79
C ILE A 1025 -21.44 6.20 21.95
N PHE A 1026 -21.27 5.70 23.18
CA PHE A 1026 -21.78 6.34 24.39
C PHE A 1026 -21.23 7.76 24.56
N GLY A 1027 -19.91 7.93 24.44
CA GLY A 1027 -19.26 9.23 24.58
C GLY A 1027 -19.65 10.22 23.49
N SER A 1028 -19.55 9.82 22.21
CA SER A 1028 -19.86 10.68 21.06
C SER A 1028 -21.34 11.11 21.03
N TYR A 1029 -22.27 10.22 21.38
CA TYR A 1029 -23.70 10.54 21.44
C TYR A 1029 -23.99 11.57 22.54
N LEU A 1030 -23.48 11.35 23.75
CA LEU A 1030 -23.67 12.30 24.85
C LEU A 1030 -23.01 13.65 24.58
N ALA A 1031 -21.76 13.63 24.10
CA ALA A 1031 -20.99 14.83 23.83
C ALA A 1031 -21.64 15.69 22.75
N SER A 1032 -22.02 15.11 21.61
CA SER A 1032 -22.67 15.84 20.52
C SER A 1032 -23.99 16.45 20.94
N ARG A 1033 -24.88 15.70 21.61
CA ARG A 1033 -26.18 16.19 22.07
C ARG A 1033 -26.07 17.29 23.11
N PHE A 1034 -25.11 17.17 24.04
CA PHE A 1034 -24.83 18.22 25.02
C PHE A 1034 -24.32 19.49 24.34
N VAL A 1035 -23.27 19.39 23.53
CA VAL A 1035 -22.63 20.55 22.91
C VAL A 1035 -23.57 21.24 21.90
N TYR A 1036 -24.39 20.49 21.17
CA TYR A 1036 -25.40 21.11 20.29
C TYR A 1036 -26.53 21.81 21.05
N LYS A 1037 -26.89 21.35 22.27
CA LYS A 1037 -27.92 21.99 23.09
C LYS A 1037 -27.40 23.25 23.80
N PHE A 1038 -26.20 23.18 24.37
CA PHE A 1038 -25.66 24.20 25.28
C PHE A 1038 -24.50 25.04 24.72
N GLY A 1039 -24.00 24.72 23.53
CA GLY A 1039 -22.89 25.41 22.89
C GLY A 1039 -21.50 24.88 23.28
N PRO A 1040 -20.44 25.29 22.57
CA PRO A 1040 -19.07 24.79 22.75
C PRO A 1040 -18.38 25.30 24.03
N SER A 1041 -18.96 26.30 24.71
CA SER A 1041 -18.43 26.88 25.95
C SER A 1041 -19.31 26.58 27.18
N ALA A 1042 -20.17 25.57 27.08
CA ALA A 1042 -21.03 25.14 28.17
C ALA A 1042 -20.23 24.73 29.42
N SER A 1043 -20.74 25.08 30.60
CA SER A 1043 -20.08 24.80 31.88
C SER A 1043 -20.25 23.34 32.31
N GLN A 1044 -19.39 22.88 33.22
CA GLN A 1044 -19.53 21.56 33.85
C GLN A 1044 -20.85 21.44 34.63
N PHE A 1045 -21.39 22.54 35.15
CA PHE A 1045 -22.72 22.56 35.79
C PHE A 1045 -23.85 22.34 34.78
N ALA A 1046 -23.76 22.93 33.58
CA ALA A 1046 -24.71 22.65 32.51
C ALA A 1046 -24.69 21.17 32.11
N PHE A 1047 -23.50 20.54 32.11
CA PHE A 1047 -23.40 19.10 31.88
C PHE A 1047 -24.05 18.29 33.01
N PHE A 1048 -23.86 18.70 34.26
CA PHE A 1048 -24.53 18.08 35.40
C PHE A 1048 -26.05 18.18 35.31
N ASP A 1049 -26.59 19.35 34.95
CA ASP A 1049 -28.03 19.54 34.77
C ASP A 1049 -28.58 18.69 33.61
N PHE A 1050 -27.86 18.64 32.48
CA PHE A 1050 -28.19 17.77 31.35
C PHE A 1050 -28.26 16.30 31.76
N MET A 1051 -27.27 15.83 32.54
CA MET A 1051 -27.25 14.46 33.04
C MET A 1051 -28.34 14.21 34.08
N ASN A 1052 -28.65 15.16 34.97
CA ASN A 1052 -29.73 15.01 35.94
C ASN A 1052 -31.10 14.94 35.28
N GLU A 1053 -31.36 15.76 34.26
CA GLU A 1053 -32.59 15.73 33.46
C GLU A 1053 -32.79 14.33 32.87
N ARG A 1054 -31.71 13.74 32.32
CA ARG A 1054 -31.73 12.37 31.78
C ARG A 1054 -31.85 11.31 32.86
N MET A 1055 -31.13 11.41 33.97
CA MET A 1055 -31.22 10.45 35.07
C MET A 1055 -32.61 10.47 35.73
N ALA A 1056 -33.31 11.60 35.70
CA ALA A 1056 -34.66 11.73 36.21
C ALA A 1056 -35.70 10.99 35.33
N SER A 1057 -35.43 10.76 34.05
CA SER A 1057 -36.34 9.98 33.19
C SER A 1057 -36.33 8.48 33.52
N PHE A 1058 -35.35 7.98 34.27
CA PHE A 1058 -35.32 6.59 34.76
C PHE A 1058 -36.15 6.37 36.03
N ARG A 1059 -36.45 7.46 36.76
CA ARG A 1059 -37.21 7.41 38.01
C ARG A 1059 -38.72 7.58 37.81
N LYS A 1060 -39.16 7.78 36.57
CA LYS A 1060 -40.56 7.84 36.14
C LYS A 1060 -40.89 6.59 35.36
#